data_AF-A0A815PTS9-F1
#
_entry.id   AF-A0A815PTS9-F1
#
_cell.length_a   1.000
_cell.length_b   1.000
_cell.length_c   1.000
_cell.angle_alpha   90.00
_cell.angle_beta   90.00
_cell.angle_gamma   90.00
#
_symmetry.space_group_name_H-M   'P 1'
#
loop_
_entity.id
_entity.type
_entity.pdbx_description
1 polymer ?
#
loop_
_entity_poly.entity_id
_entity_poly.type
_entity_poly.pdbx_seq_one_letter_code
_entity_poly.pdbx_strand_id
1 'polypeptide(L)'
;MYCAYSYAHRFDVLFVFTTFFGIFGGLSFILKQNAPFLALIILRRKNRVAPGSNALVIQQNKLLVWLCRVRILFNYITQNIVNLNLFETQTLRSTSNIFREKLFTRVFLLLISICSIGVGFYIFFVVQSQVITVLRPTYEIYQQLSDIYSDTLKCPCQQVLIPYENFMNVTFELHQVCSSDLISSNWLDYIASLDPIQLLPTYFTDFRASGTSYFELLAIFCTLTNYHISDAQDIFTATLFINDHALTEQLFVQQTTAIIQSYTASIRNDFQRSIDLIEVGLSTNQVMTGTNTNFYVDIDVNGLLDLRDGYFVVAFTIADYGVGVVGFCVCGFEVNDDNCYGWNFIFPNGTRQVRYDYLFSEVRVGCVPLNGFFASTFSWWYNQTYLDRIQESYASILGSQSLPKLEQLNTSVQTRFHNETMEYLLHQMFLETSLTNNTDFQQFFDACAPSSCSYTIEQRRDIIVLLLLFISICGGLNKILRICVPSIAHMIFFIIDYRNNRDHQDALSPFVTRFKHLLNVIYNSFKNLNLYNTKLNTEVRLQKLYTRIYILLFTSSLGVLIFYNAVVERSVTKTYPSPSIADYERLLNLYPDNVNCPCAYLAIPYDNFVTELRVGVFHQACSTNVISNILLAGKSNFIQEYAPVYYGLGMPLPFSSFSNKNDFRNVITVFTRVMTQLCTLAERTIKKGLLTFHNSNMFVKQIISRQQFANETNKIIHRFQEKLPMEFARTLNLIRTILQGNALFSRIPFNWRIIINEENQGVNTTFRTEPVFYLNSEQNTNCTCATQRTCTIPGIMYNGSSSLPLRGFKLGCYSLETVLLSSLSCFYSRTCIDDYRYYTFMYLADLDLIFNGTNEVIQLNSSLTRFNINDTVETMAHELFIESWISNVSYEAFFNSCAPSSCTYKNYYRFDILELLAVFLSVYTGLSTVIRFIVPYFVSMIRNIRRRICT
;
A
#
# COMPACT_ATOMS: atom_id res chain seq x y z
N MET A 1 -5.53 -18.14 2.92
CA MET A 1 -6.86 -18.18 3.59
C MET A 1 -6.71 -18.82 4.97
N TYR A 2 -7.37 -18.28 6.00
CA TYR A 2 -7.61 -18.98 7.27
C TYR A 2 -9.02 -18.61 7.75
N CYS A 3 -9.91 -19.60 7.92
CA CYS A 3 -11.30 -19.35 8.31
C CYS A 3 -11.40 -19.18 9.84
N ALA A 4 -11.43 -17.94 10.31
CA ALA A 4 -11.61 -17.62 11.72
C ALA A 4 -13.08 -17.79 12.15
N TYR A 5 -13.52 -19.04 12.35
CA TYR A 5 -14.87 -19.35 12.82
C TYR A 5 -15.11 -18.86 14.26
N SER A 6 -15.73 -17.69 14.39
CA SER A 6 -16.26 -17.20 15.66
C SER A 6 -17.55 -17.95 16.02
N TYR A 7 -17.42 -19.07 16.72
CA TYR A 7 -18.58 -19.73 17.32
C TYR A 7 -19.12 -18.87 18.47
N ALA A 8 -20.20 -18.14 18.20
CA ALA A 8 -21.05 -17.55 19.22
C ALA A 8 -21.78 -18.66 20.00
N HIS A 9 -21.04 -19.34 20.89
CA HIS A 9 -21.51 -20.51 21.62
C HIS A 9 -22.61 -20.08 22.61
N ARG A 10 -23.87 -20.21 22.18
CA ARG A 10 -25.04 -19.53 22.77
C ARG A 10 -25.14 -19.69 24.28
N PHE A 11 -24.76 -20.87 24.78
CA PHE A 11 -24.28 -21.10 26.14
C PHE A 11 -23.21 -22.20 26.14
N ASP A 12 -22.34 -22.23 27.16
CA ASP A 12 -21.54 -23.43 27.48
C ASP A 12 -22.47 -24.53 28.00
N VAL A 13 -22.31 -25.77 27.54
CA VAL A 13 -23.07 -26.94 28.01
C VAL A 13 -22.98 -27.10 29.54
N LEU A 14 -21.81 -26.83 30.12
CA LEU A 14 -21.60 -26.82 31.56
C LEU A 14 -22.43 -25.74 32.26
N PHE A 15 -22.51 -24.53 31.69
CA PHE A 15 -23.33 -23.44 32.21
C PHE A 15 -24.83 -23.78 32.20
N VAL A 16 -25.30 -24.48 31.16
CA VAL A 16 -26.68 -24.99 31.11
C VAL A 16 -26.94 -25.99 32.24
N PHE A 17 -26.06 -26.97 32.46
CA PHE A 17 -26.21 -27.95 33.54
C PHE A 17 -26.14 -27.34 34.94
N THR A 18 -25.15 -26.47 35.23
CA THR A 18 -25.01 -25.85 36.55
C THR A 18 -26.20 -24.93 36.87
N THR A 19 -26.64 -24.16 35.89
CA THR A 19 -27.84 -23.30 35.99
C THR A 19 -29.10 -24.13 36.19
N PHE A 20 -29.29 -25.23 35.44
CA PHE A 20 -30.44 -26.13 35.59
C PHE A 20 -30.52 -26.75 37.00
N PHE A 21 -29.41 -27.30 37.51
CA PHE A 21 -29.38 -27.83 38.87
C PHE A 21 -29.64 -26.74 39.92
N GLY A 22 -29.03 -25.56 39.79
CA GLY A 22 -29.25 -24.45 40.73
C GLY A 22 -30.69 -23.93 40.74
N ILE A 23 -31.31 -23.78 39.57
CA ILE A 23 -32.75 -23.46 39.43
C ILE A 23 -33.61 -24.52 40.13
N PHE A 24 -33.34 -25.81 39.90
CA PHE A 24 -34.09 -26.90 40.54
C PHE A 24 -33.93 -26.90 42.07
N GLY A 25 -32.73 -26.59 42.57
CA GLY A 25 -32.45 -26.42 44.00
C GLY A 25 -33.19 -25.23 44.62
N GLY A 26 -33.14 -24.07 43.96
CA GLY A 26 -33.84 -22.85 44.36
C GLY A 26 -35.36 -23.01 44.36
N LEU A 27 -35.95 -23.57 43.29
CA LEU A 27 -37.37 -23.88 43.22
C LEU A 27 -37.79 -24.91 44.29
N SER A 28 -36.99 -25.96 44.53
CA SER A 28 -37.29 -26.93 45.59
C SER A 28 -37.29 -26.29 46.98
N PHE A 29 -36.47 -25.26 47.22
CA PHE A 29 -36.48 -24.47 48.44
C PHE A 29 -37.72 -23.55 48.53
N ILE A 30 -38.00 -22.78 47.48
CA ILE A 30 -39.17 -21.88 47.40
C ILE A 30 -40.46 -22.68 47.62
N LEU A 31 -40.61 -23.83 46.95
CA LEU A 31 -41.75 -24.73 47.13
C LEU A 31 -41.84 -25.27 48.56
N LYS A 32 -40.73 -25.70 49.18
CA LYS A 32 -40.77 -26.22 50.57
C LYS A 32 -41.14 -25.16 51.61
N GLN A 33 -40.77 -23.89 51.40
CA GLN A 33 -41.17 -22.79 52.29
C GLN A 33 -42.63 -22.37 52.08
N ASN A 34 -43.12 -22.36 50.84
CA ASN A 34 -44.45 -21.84 50.52
C ASN A 34 -45.56 -22.90 50.46
N ALA A 35 -45.23 -24.19 50.30
CA ALA A 35 -46.21 -25.28 50.25
C ALA A 35 -47.15 -25.35 51.48
N PRO A 36 -46.71 -25.11 52.73
CA PRO A 36 -47.63 -25.06 53.87
C PRO A 36 -48.67 -23.94 53.72
N PHE A 37 -48.26 -22.79 53.21
CA PHE A 37 -49.12 -21.62 53.01
C PHE A 37 -50.09 -21.82 51.82
N LEU A 38 -49.60 -22.38 50.70
CA LEU A 38 -50.45 -22.79 49.58
C LEU A 38 -51.47 -23.86 50.00
N ALA A 39 -51.06 -24.89 50.74
CA ALA A 39 -51.96 -25.92 51.25
C ALA A 39 -53.05 -25.30 52.15
N LEU A 40 -52.69 -24.35 53.02
CA LEU A 40 -53.62 -23.67 53.90
C LEU A 40 -54.61 -22.76 53.14
N ILE A 41 -54.17 -22.15 52.02
CA ILE A 41 -55.05 -21.43 51.07
C ILE A 41 -55.98 -22.39 50.32
N ILE A 42 -55.47 -23.52 49.83
CA ILE A 42 -56.25 -24.53 49.08
C ILE A 42 -57.30 -25.18 49.99
N LEU A 43 -56.95 -25.53 51.23
CA LEU A 43 -57.90 -26.02 52.24
C LEU A 43 -58.96 -24.96 52.60
N ARG A 44 -58.56 -23.68 52.75
CA ARG A 44 -59.51 -22.56 52.93
C ARG A 44 -60.41 -22.29 51.72
N ARG A 45 -60.01 -22.69 50.51
CA ARG A 45 -60.88 -22.69 49.31
C ARG A 45 -61.80 -23.91 49.28
N LYS A 46 -61.34 -25.09 49.69
CA LYS A 46 -62.14 -26.33 49.69
C LYS A 46 -63.26 -26.29 50.74
N ASN A 47 -63.02 -25.67 51.91
CA ASN A 47 -64.00 -25.53 52.98
C ASN A 47 -64.98 -24.34 52.78
N ARG A 48 -65.39 -24.03 51.54
CA ARG A 48 -66.28 -22.89 51.21
C ARG A 48 -67.51 -23.23 50.35
N VAL A 49 -67.90 -24.50 50.35
CA VAL A 49 -69.11 -25.01 49.69
C VAL A 49 -69.68 -26.09 50.62
N ALA A 50 -70.93 -26.07 51.11
CA ALA A 50 -72.03 -25.08 51.21
C ALA A 50 -72.98 -25.60 52.34
N PRO A 51 -74.21 -25.09 52.61
CA PRO A 51 -74.94 -23.88 52.16
C PRO A 51 -75.45 -23.02 53.35
N GLY A 52 -76.32 -22.02 53.11
CA GLY A 52 -77.19 -21.43 54.16
C GLY A 52 -77.52 -19.93 54.09
N SER A 53 -78.63 -19.60 53.40
CA SER A 53 -79.55 -18.44 53.61
C SER A 53 -79.04 -16.99 53.84
N ASN A 54 -79.58 -16.11 52.99
CA ASN A 54 -79.91 -14.69 53.19
C ASN A 54 -78.81 -13.60 53.11
N ALA A 55 -79.10 -12.57 52.31
CA ALA A 55 -78.23 -11.44 51.97
C ALA A 55 -78.82 -10.08 52.42
N LEU A 56 -78.17 -9.00 51.93
CA LEU A 56 -78.46 -7.55 52.08
C LEU A 56 -77.84 -6.91 53.36
N VAL A 57 -77.35 -5.66 53.40
CA VAL A 57 -76.99 -4.62 52.38
C VAL A 57 -76.06 -3.59 53.08
N ILE A 58 -75.01 -2.96 52.52
CA ILE A 58 -74.28 -3.18 51.26
C ILE A 58 -72.77 -2.81 51.34
N GLN A 59 -72.41 -1.56 51.64
CA GLN A 59 -71.03 -1.02 51.63
C GLN A 59 -70.84 0.13 52.63
N GLN A 60 -69.74 0.12 53.37
CA GLN A 60 -68.81 1.25 53.40
C GLN A 60 -67.36 0.74 53.47
N ASN A 61 -66.45 1.44 52.79
CA ASN A 61 -65.00 1.22 52.77
C ASN A 61 -64.48 -0.24 52.71
N LYS A 62 -64.59 -0.85 51.52
CA LYS A 62 -63.73 -1.99 51.12
C LYS A 62 -62.25 -1.71 51.42
N LEU A 63 -61.79 -0.46 51.24
CA LEU A 63 -60.42 -0.03 51.56
C LEU A 63 -60.09 -0.15 53.05
N LEU A 64 -60.98 0.25 53.97
CA LEU A 64 -60.73 0.17 55.41
C LEU A 64 -60.77 -1.28 55.91
N VAL A 65 -61.67 -2.11 55.36
CA VAL A 65 -61.70 -3.55 55.63
C VAL A 65 -60.46 -4.25 55.06
N TRP A 66 -59.98 -3.83 53.90
CA TRP A 66 -58.73 -4.33 53.30
C TRP A 66 -57.51 -3.89 54.11
N LEU A 67 -57.38 -2.61 54.46
CA LEU A 67 -56.32 -2.08 55.32
C LEU A 67 -56.33 -2.72 56.72
N CYS A 68 -57.50 -2.99 57.30
CA CYS A 68 -57.61 -3.70 58.57
C CYS A 68 -57.18 -5.17 58.43
N ARG A 69 -57.62 -5.87 57.36
CA ARG A 69 -57.15 -7.23 57.07
C ARG A 69 -55.65 -7.29 56.77
N VAL A 70 -55.10 -6.29 56.07
CA VAL A 70 -53.67 -6.13 55.82
C VAL A 70 -52.94 -5.84 57.12
N ARG A 71 -53.44 -4.97 58.01
CA ARG A 71 -52.82 -4.67 59.32
C ARG A 71 -52.88 -5.86 60.28
N ILE A 72 -53.97 -6.63 60.28
CA ILE A 72 -54.08 -7.90 61.03
C ILE A 72 -53.12 -8.93 60.44
N LEU A 73 -53.04 -9.07 59.11
CA LEU A 73 -52.08 -9.94 58.43
C LEU A 73 -50.64 -9.52 58.72
N PHE A 74 -50.36 -8.22 58.74
CA PHE A 74 -49.04 -7.67 59.06
C PHE A 74 -48.68 -7.94 60.51
N ASN A 75 -49.55 -7.63 61.48
CA ASN A 75 -49.33 -7.97 62.90
C ASN A 75 -49.15 -9.49 63.10
N TYR A 76 -49.91 -10.32 62.40
CA TYR A 76 -49.77 -11.78 62.42
C TYR A 76 -48.42 -12.23 61.83
N ILE A 77 -47.98 -11.65 60.72
CA ILE A 77 -46.66 -11.88 60.13
C ILE A 77 -45.56 -11.40 61.09
N THR A 78 -45.66 -10.20 61.65
CA THR A 78 -44.69 -9.64 62.61
C THR A 78 -44.59 -10.49 63.87
N GLN A 79 -45.70 -10.93 64.46
CA GLN A 79 -45.65 -11.84 65.62
C GLN A 79 -45.09 -13.22 65.26
N ASN A 80 -45.39 -13.76 64.08
CA ASN A 80 -44.79 -15.01 63.61
C ASN A 80 -43.29 -14.86 63.28
N ILE A 81 -42.83 -13.69 62.83
CA ILE A 81 -41.40 -13.37 62.62
C ILE A 81 -40.67 -13.18 63.96
N VAL A 82 -41.26 -12.46 64.91
CA VAL A 82 -40.71 -12.23 66.26
C VAL A 82 -40.64 -13.53 67.08
N ASN A 83 -41.57 -14.46 66.85
CA ASN A 83 -41.55 -15.81 67.42
C ASN A 83 -40.92 -16.87 66.52
N LEU A 84 -40.39 -16.51 65.35
CA LEU A 84 -39.80 -17.47 64.43
C LEU A 84 -38.59 -18.13 65.09
N ASN A 85 -38.59 -19.46 65.08
CA ASN A 85 -37.45 -20.27 65.45
C ASN A 85 -37.16 -21.25 64.32
N LEU A 86 -36.10 -20.99 63.56
CA LEU A 86 -35.67 -21.85 62.45
C LEU A 86 -34.75 -23.00 62.91
N PHE A 87 -34.42 -23.06 64.21
CA PHE A 87 -33.42 -23.95 64.80
C PHE A 87 -33.93 -24.63 66.10
N GLU A 88 -35.23 -24.91 66.21
CA GLU A 88 -35.82 -25.56 67.40
C GLU A 88 -35.26 -26.98 67.62
N THR A 89 -34.79 -27.25 68.84
CA THR A 89 -34.29 -28.56 69.27
C THR A 89 -35.31 -29.34 70.12
N GLN A 90 -35.22 -30.68 70.11
CA GLN A 90 -36.21 -31.58 70.73
C GLN A 90 -35.89 -31.97 72.18
N THR A 91 -34.99 -31.26 72.87
CA THR A 91 -34.58 -31.56 74.25
C THR A 91 -35.35 -30.71 75.28
N LEU A 92 -35.22 -31.06 76.56
CA LEU A 92 -35.90 -30.38 77.67
C LEU A 92 -35.65 -28.86 77.66
N ARG A 93 -36.73 -28.08 77.56
CA ARG A 93 -36.70 -26.63 77.36
C ARG A 93 -36.21 -25.88 78.61
N SER A 94 -34.98 -25.37 78.57
CA SER A 94 -34.55 -24.27 79.43
C SER A 94 -34.83 -22.91 78.75
N THR A 95 -35.01 -21.86 79.55
CA THR A 95 -35.15 -20.48 79.06
C THR A 95 -33.90 -19.99 78.31
N SER A 96 -32.71 -20.41 78.75
CA SER A 96 -31.42 -20.08 78.12
C SER A 96 -31.28 -20.67 76.71
N ASN A 97 -31.78 -21.89 76.47
CA ASN A 97 -31.70 -22.51 75.14
C ASN A 97 -32.63 -21.80 74.14
N ILE A 98 -33.86 -21.49 74.54
CA ILE A 98 -34.84 -20.78 73.68
C ILE A 98 -34.31 -19.41 73.23
N PHE A 99 -33.58 -18.69 74.09
CA PHE A 99 -32.92 -17.44 73.71
C PHE A 99 -31.87 -17.63 72.62
N ARG A 100 -31.01 -18.66 72.74
CA ARG A 100 -29.95 -18.98 71.76
C ARG A 100 -30.54 -19.38 70.40
N GLU A 101 -31.58 -20.21 70.38
CA GLU A 101 -32.26 -20.62 69.14
C GLU A 101 -32.92 -19.43 68.39
N LYS A 102 -33.58 -18.53 69.14
CA LYS A 102 -34.12 -17.28 68.57
C LYS A 102 -33.01 -16.33 68.09
N LEU A 103 -31.87 -16.27 68.78
CA LEU A 103 -30.70 -15.50 68.35
C LEU A 103 -30.10 -16.05 67.04
N PHE A 104 -29.92 -17.37 66.92
CA PHE A 104 -29.45 -18.03 65.69
C PHE A 104 -30.39 -17.73 64.51
N THR A 105 -31.70 -17.75 64.75
CA THR A 105 -32.71 -17.41 63.74
C THR A 105 -32.56 -15.98 63.24
N ARG A 106 -32.31 -15.01 64.14
CA ARG A 106 -32.08 -13.59 63.77
C ARG A 106 -30.76 -13.40 63.00
N VAL A 107 -29.67 -13.99 63.48
CA VAL A 107 -28.35 -13.92 62.81
C VAL A 107 -28.42 -14.54 61.41
N PHE A 108 -29.07 -15.69 61.26
CA PHE A 108 -29.31 -16.32 59.95
C PHE A 108 -30.08 -15.42 58.99
N LEU A 109 -31.18 -14.79 59.44
CA LEU A 109 -32.00 -13.90 58.61
C LEU A 109 -31.26 -12.61 58.21
N LEU A 110 -30.41 -12.07 59.08
CA LEU A 110 -29.57 -10.91 58.77
C LEU A 110 -28.49 -11.26 57.74
N LEU A 111 -27.74 -12.36 57.95
CA LEU A 111 -26.68 -12.79 57.04
C LEU A 111 -27.19 -13.15 55.64
N ILE A 112 -28.30 -13.91 55.55
CA ILE A 112 -28.86 -14.27 54.24
C ILE A 112 -29.34 -13.03 53.47
N SER A 113 -29.86 -12.02 54.18
CA SER A 113 -30.30 -10.76 53.56
C SER A 113 -29.11 -9.97 53.00
N ILE A 114 -28.07 -9.74 53.81
CA ILE A 114 -26.87 -8.99 53.39
C ILE A 114 -26.18 -9.68 52.20
N CYS A 115 -25.95 -10.99 52.28
CA CYS A 115 -25.30 -11.74 51.21
C CYS A 115 -26.16 -11.79 49.93
N SER A 116 -27.49 -11.86 50.04
CA SER A 116 -28.37 -11.81 48.85
C SER A 116 -28.33 -10.42 48.19
N ILE A 117 -28.34 -9.33 48.97
CA ILE A 117 -28.26 -7.96 48.46
C ILE A 117 -26.93 -7.73 47.73
N GLY A 118 -25.81 -8.15 48.31
CA GLY A 118 -24.49 -8.03 47.69
C GLY A 118 -24.38 -8.78 46.36
N VAL A 119 -24.88 -10.03 46.30
CA VAL A 119 -24.96 -10.80 45.04
C VAL A 119 -25.88 -10.14 44.01
N GLY A 120 -27.03 -9.60 44.45
CA GLY A 120 -27.97 -8.90 43.58
C GLY A 120 -27.35 -7.68 42.87
N PHE A 121 -26.65 -6.83 43.62
CA PHE A 121 -25.94 -5.69 43.04
C PHE A 121 -24.80 -6.12 42.10
N TYR A 122 -24.00 -7.12 42.48
CA TYR A 122 -22.89 -7.60 41.65
C TYR A 122 -23.37 -8.08 40.27
N ILE A 123 -24.45 -8.84 40.18
CA ILE A 123 -24.96 -9.33 38.88
C ILE A 123 -25.60 -8.18 38.07
N PHE A 124 -26.17 -7.16 38.71
CA PHE A 124 -26.85 -6.04 38.05
C PHE A 124 -25.90 -5.03 37.38
N PHE A 125 -24.73 -4.77 37.96
CA PHE A 125 -23.80 -3.76 37.43
C PHE A 125 -22.89 -4.25 36.29
N VAL A 126 -22.92 -5.53 35.92
CA VAL A 126 -22.13 -6.08 34.80
C VAL A 126 -22.81 -5.76 33.46
N VAL A 127 -22.25 -4.79 32.74
CA VAL A 127 -22.55 -4.50 31.33
C VAL A 127 -21.94 -5.59 30.44
N GLN A 128 -22.54 -5.86 29.28
CA GLN A 128 -21.97 -6.74 28.25
C GLN A 128 -22.06 -6.06 26.88
N SER A 129 -20.99 -6.15 26.11
CA SER A 129 -21.02 -5.83 24.68
C SER A 129 -21.69 -6.96 23.91
N GLN A 130 -22.56 -6.60 22.96
CA GLN A 130 -23.23 -7.52 22.06
C GLN A 130 -22.91 -7.12 20.62
N VAL A 131 -22.43 -8.07 19.84
CA VAL A 131 -22.36 -7.94 18.38
C VAL A 131 -23.76 -8.20 17.81
N ILE A 132 -24.27 -7.28 17.00
CA ILE A 132 -25.39 -7.53 16.09
C ILE A 132 -24.81 -7.86 14.72
N THR A 133 -25.43 -8.79 14.01
CA THR A 133 -25.02 -9.19 12.66
C THR A 133 -26.24 -9.19 11.74
N VAL A 134 -26.17 -8.41 10.67
CA VAL A 134 -27.12 -8.40 9.55
C VAL A 134 -26.53 -9.26 8.44
N LEU A 135 -27.28 -10.26 7.98
CA LEU A 135 -26.86 -11.13 6.87
C LEU A 135 -27.28 -10.51 5.55
N ARG A 136 -26.36 -10.45 4.56
CA ARG A 136 -26.60 -9.89 3.22
C ARG A 136 -27.37 -8.55 3.22
N PRO A 137 -26.84 -7.48 3.85
CA PRO A 137 -27.46 -6.17 3.81
C PRO A 137 -27.49 -5.62 2.38
N THR A 138 -28.53 -4.87 2.05
CA THR A 138 -28.57 -4.05 0.83
C THR A 138 -27.75 -2.76 1.04
N TYR A 139 -27.50 -2.02 -0.03
CA TYR A 139 -26.77 -0.75 0.01
C TYR A 139 -27.40 0.26 0.99
N GLU A 140 -28.73 0.39 1.02
CA GLU A 140 -29.43 1.33 1.90
C GLU A 140 -29.36 0.91 3.37
N ILE A 141 -29.35 -0.40 3.65
CA ILE A 141 -29.14 -0.94 5.00
C ILE A 141 -27.70 -0.70 5.45
N TYR A 142 -26.72 -0.84 4.55
CA TYR A 142 -25.33 -0.49 4.84
C TYR A 142 -25.19 1.01 5.14
N GLN A 143 -25.76 1.89 4.33
CA GLN A 143 -25.69 3.34 4.51
C GLN A 143 -26.27 3.75 5.88
N GLN A 144 -27.48 3.29 6.22
CA GLN A 144 -28.10 3.55 7.54
C GLN A 144 -27.27 3.02 8.71
N LEU A 145 -26.56 1.90 8.55
CA LEU A 145 -25.67 1.38 9.58
C LEU A 145 -24.35 2.16 9.66
N SER A 146 -23.85 2.68 8.52
CA SER A 146 -22.63 3.49 8.45
C SER A 146 -22.84 4.84 9.13
N ASP A 147 -23.97 5.49 8.88
CA ASP A 147 -24.34 6.80 9.47
C ASP A 147 -24.47 6.76 11.00
N ILE A 148 -24.80 5.59 11.57
CA ILE A 148 -25.10 5.44 13.02
C ILE A 148 -23.96 4.71 13.76
N TYR A 149 -23.22 3.81 13.09
CA TYR A 149 -22.27 2.90 13.73
C TYR A 149 -20.89 2.83 13.03
N SER A 150 -20.53 3.83 12.22
CA SER A 150 -19.24 4.01 11.51
C SER A 150 -18.05 3.32 12.17
N ASP A 151 -17.80 3.64 13.44
CA ASP A 151 -16.60 3.29 14.19
C ASP A 151 -16.52 1.78 14.55
N THR A 152 -17.64 1.07 14.45
CA THR A 152 -17.76 -0.34 14.85
C THR A 152 -18.33 -1.25 13.76
N LEU A 153 -18.84 -0.67 12.67
CA LEU A 153 -19.41 -1.40 11.54
C LEU A 153 -18.31 -2.12 10.74
N LYS A 154 -18.41 -3.44 10.61
CA LYS A 154 -17.50 -4.28 9.83
C LYS A 154 -18.29 -5.21 8.92
N CYS A 155 -18.09 -5.04 7.61
CA CYS A 155 -18.86 -5.65 6.54
C CYS A 155 -17.96 -6.47 5.59
N PRO A 156 -17.53 -7.69 5.98
CA PRO A 156 -16.62 -8.50 5.17
C PRO A 156 -17.18 -8.82 3.77
N CYS A 157 -16.45 -8.39 2.74
CA CYS A 157 -16.77 -8.63 1.33
C CYS A 157 -16.75 -10.14 1.01
N GLN A 158 -17.62 -10.59 0.11
CA GLN A 158 -17.53 -11.92 -0.48
C GLN A 158 -16.44 -11.99 -1.55
N GLN A 159 -16.18 -10.89 -2.28
CA GLN A 159 -15.05 -10.76 -3.20
C GLN A 159 -14.01 -9.79 -2.62
N VAL A 160 -12.77 -10.26 -2.46
CA VAL A 160 -11.64 -9.48 -1.88
C VAL A 160 -10.78 -8.81 -2.96
N LEU A 161 -10.99 -9.20 -4.22
CA LEU A 161 -10.30 -8.73 -5.41
C LEU A 161 -11.37 -8.30 -6.41
N ILE A 162 -11.50 -7.01 -6.68
CA ILE A 162 -12.54 -6.43 -7.53
C ILE A 162 -11.86 -5.71 -8.70
N PRO A 163 -12.01 -6.16 -9.96
CA PRO A 163 -11.54 -5.43 -11.13
C PRO A 163 -12.01 -3.98 -11.16
N TYR A 164 -11.15 -3.05 -11.58
CA TYR A 164 -11.48 -1.62 -11.65
C TYR A 164 -12.66 -1.35 -12.60
N GLU A 165 -12.78 -2.11 -13.70
CA GLU A 165 -13.92 -2.06 -14.64
C GLU A 165 -15.30 -2.16 -13.99
N ASN A 166 -15.42 -2.81 -12.81
CA ASN A 166 -16.70 -3.00 -12.14
C ASN A 166 -17.23 -1.75 -11.42
N PHE A 167 -16.41 -0.71 -11.24
CA PHE A 167 -16.78 0.46 -10.43
C PHE A 167 -16.04 1.77 -10.77
N MET A 168 -15.08 1.76 -11.70
CA MET A 168 -14.39 2.93 -12.23
C MET A 168 -14.38 2.87 -13.75
N ASN A 169 -14.88 3.93 -14.40
CA ASN A 169 -14.58 4.21 -15.79
C ASN A 169 -13.81 5.54 -15.87
N VAL A 170 -12.73 5.54 -16.65
CA VAL A 170 -11.82 6.67 -16.83
C VAL A 170 -11.56 6.81 -18.32
N THR A 171 -11.97 7.93 -18.92
CA THR A 171 -11.70 8.23 -20.33
C THR A 171 -10.99 9.57 -20.49
N PHE A 172 -10.38 9.77 -21.66
CA PHE A 172 -9.54 10.91 -21.99
C PHE A 172 -9.99 11.54 -23.30
N GLU A 173 -9.89 12.86 -23.41
CA GLU A 173 -10.11 13.60 -24.66
C GLU A 173 -8.78 14.18 -25.16
N LEU A 174 -8.53 14.06 -26.46
CA LEU A 174 -7.33 14.61 -27.11
C LEU A 174 -7.62 15.99 -27.69
N HIS A 175 -6.61 16.87 -27.66
CA HIS A 175 -6.64 18.17 -28.32
C HIS A 175 -7.04 18.01 -29.79
N GLN A 176 -7.98 18.85 -30.24
CA GLN A 176 -8.66 18.78 -31.54
C GLN A 176 -7.75 18.68 -32.79
N VAL A 177 -6.46 19.01 -32.67
CA VAL A 177 -5.46 18.73 -33.71
C VAL A 177 -5.40 17.24 -34.10
N CYS A 178 -5.60 16.34 -33.13
CA CYS A 178 -5.57 14.88 -33.31
C CYS A 178 -6.81 14.31 -34.03
N SER A 179 -7.71 15.16 -34.50
CA SER A 179 -8.84 14.83 -35.38
C SER A 179 -9.04 15.85 -36.51
N SER A 180 -8.02 16.67 -36.81
CA SER A 180 -8.07 17.78 -37.76
C SER A 180 -7.45 17.47 -39.14
N ASP A 181 -7.77 18.29 -40.13
CA ASP A 181 -7.21 18.19 -41.50
C ASP A 181 -5.67 18.21 -41.52
N LEU A 182 -5.04 18.86 -40.54
CA LEU A 182 -3.58 19.01 -40.39
C LEU A 182 -2.82 17.67 -40.26
N ILE A 183 -3.52 16.59 -39.89
CA ILE A 183 -2.98 15.23 -39.83
C ILE A 183 -3.73 14.25 -40.76
N SER A 184 -4.57 14.76 -41.66
CA SER A 184 -5.33 13.92 -42.58
C SER A 184 -4.42 13.26 -43.62
N SER A 185 -4.71 12.02 -44.00
CA SER A 185 -3.96 11.32 -45.07
C SER A 185 -3.94 12.13 -46.36
N ASN A 186 -5.07 12.73 -46.74
CA ASN A 186 -5.18 13.58 -47.94
C ASN A 186 -4.20 14.77 -47.92
N TRP A 187 -3.94 15.37 -46.75
CA TRP A 187 -2.95 16.44 -46.61
C TRP A 187 -1.53 15.90 -46.67
N LEU A 188 -1.24 14.84 -45.90
CA LEU A 188 0.08 14.20 -45.83
C LEU A 188 0.52 13.66 -47.20
N ASP A 189 -0.35 12.93 -47.91
CA ASP A 189 -0.12 12.40 -49.26
C ASP A 189 0.16 13.52 -50.27
N TYR A 190 -0.52 14.68 -50.15
CA TYR A 190 -0.29 15.82 -51.02
C TYR A 190 1.07 16.46 -50.80
N ILE A 191 1.44 16.78 -49.55
CA ILE A 191 2.76 17.39 -49.27
C ILE A 191 3.92 16.41 -49.41
N ALA A 192 3.68 15.11 -49.31
CA ALA A 192 4.65 14.05 -49.61
C ALA A 192 4.96 13.93 -51.12
N SER A 193 4.14 14.51 -52.00
CA SER A 193 4.42 14.55 -53.45
C SER A 193 5.46 15.61 -53.86
N LEU A 194 5.92 16.45 -52.91
CA LEU A 194 6.94 17.47 -53.18
C LEU A 194 8.34 16.86 -53.26
N ASP A 195 8.93 16.92 -54.45
CA ASP A 195 10.36 16.66 -54.66
C ASP A 195 11.22 17.84 -54.14
N PRO A 196 12.08 17.64 -53.12
CA PRO A 196 12.91 18.72 -52.57
C PRO A 196 13.91 19.32 -53.57
N ILE A 197 14.23 18.65 -54.69
CA ILE A 197 15.06 19.18 -55.77
C ILE A 197 14.43 20.45 -56.38
N GLN A 198 13.11 20.62 -56.25
CA GLN A 198 12.37 21.79 -56.74
C GLN A 198 12.56 23.04 -55.83
N LEU A 199 13.22 22.91 -54.67
CA LEU A 199 13.48 23.98 -53.69
C LEU A 199 14.92 24.57 -53.77
N LEU A 200 15.63 24.32 -54.87
CA LEU A 200 17.03 24.77 -55.04
C LEU A 200 17.16 26.32 -55.05
N PRO A 201 18.13 26.91 -54.30
CA PRO A 201 19.15 26.30 -53.44
C PRO A 201 18.92 26.54 -51.93
N THR A 202 17.75 27.02 -51.49
CA THR A 202 17.49 27.48 -50.11
C THR A 202 16.84 26.45 -49.19
N TYR A 203 16.90 25.17 -49.55
CA TYR A 203 16.02 24.13 -49.01
C TYR A 203 16.08 23.93 -47.48
N PHE A 204 17.24 23.99 -46.83
CA PHE A 204 17.35 23.71 -45.38
C PHE A 204 16.51 24.61 -44.46
N THR A 205 16.17 25.82 -44.91
CA THR A 205 15.38 26.81 -44.14
C THR A 205 14.05 27.17 -44.82
N ASP A 206 13.71 26.56 -45.95
CA ASP A 206 12.37 26.65 -46.52
C ASP A 206 11.44 25.70 -45.77
N PHE A 207 10.32 26.21 -45.26
CA PHE A 207 9.35 25.42 -44.51
C PHE A 207 8.92 24.17 -45.28
N ARG A 208 8.80 24.23 -46.61
CA ARG A 208 8.26 23.11 -47.40
C ARG A 208 9.19 21.89 -47.41
N ALA A 209 10.48 22.06 -47.15
CA ALA A 209 11.45 20.97 -47.02
C ALA A 209 11.34 20.22 -45.68
N SER A 210 10.83 20.86 -44.63
CA SER A 210 10.66 20.29 -43.28
C SER A 210 9.20 20.02 -42.90
N GLY A 211 8.24 20.68 -43.56
CA GLY A 211 6.81 20.65 -43.27
C GLY A 211 6.20 19.26 -43.35
N THR A 212 6.57 18.46 -44.35
CA THR A 212 6.14 17.06 -44.46
C THR A 212 6.57 16.26 -43.23
N SER A 213 7.80 16.44 -42.72
CA SER A 213 8.23 15.81 -41.48
C SER A 213 7.55 16.39 -40.23
N TYR A 214 7.20 17.68 -40.21
CA TYR A 214 6.47 18.30 -39.11
C TYR A 214 5.04 17.73 -38.97
N PHE A 215 4.29 17.67 -40.08
CA PHE A 215 2.91 17.15 -40.07
C PHE A 215 2.89 15.62 -39.85
N GLU A 216 3.85 14.88 -40.40
CA GLU A 216 3.99 13.45 -40.15
C GLU A 216 4.31 13.16 -38.67
N LEU A 217 5.21 13.92 -38.03
CA LEU A 217 5.47 13.81 -36.60
C LEU A 217 4.21 14.13 -35.77
N LEU A 218 3.43 15.15 -36.16
CA LEU A 218 2.17 15.50 -35.50
C LEU A 218 1.15 14.36 -35.57
N ALA A 219 0.97 13.76 -36.75
CA ALA A 219 0.09 12.61 -36.99
C ALA A 219 0.54 11.39 -36.17
N ILE A 220 1.82 11.01 -36.28
CA ILE A 220 2.42 9.90 -35.54
C ILE A 220 2.26 10.09 -34.03
N PHE A 221 2.50 11.29 -33.48
CA PHE A 221 2.39 11.50 -32.03
C PHE A 221 0.94 11.47 -31.52
N CYS A 222 -0.03 11.97 -32.29
CA CYS A 222 -1.45 11.76 -31.99
C CYS A 222 -1.84 10.28 -32.02
N THR A 223 -1.38 9.52 -33.03
CA THR A 223 -1.62 8.08 -33.16
C THR A 223 -0.99 7.27 -32.02
N LEU A 224 0.28 7.52 -31.69
CA LEU A 224 0.99 6.87 -30.59
C LEU A 224 0.38 7.20 -29.22
N THR A 225 -0.08 8.44 -29.03
CA THR A 225 -0.83 8.87 -27.84
C THR A 225 -2.08 8.02 -27.67
N ASN A 226 -2.90 7.88 -28.71
CA ASN A 226 -4.13 7.10 -28.67
C ASN A 226 -3.87 5.61 -28.37
N TYR A 227 -2.86 5.00 -29.00
CA TYR A 227 -2.47 3.62 -28.69
C TYR A 227 -1.97 3.45 -27.25
N HIS A 228 -1.14 4.36 -26.75
CA HIS A 228 -0.61 4.30 -25.38
C HIS A 228 -1.70 4.53 -24.32
N ILE A 229 -2.74 5.31 -24.62
CA ILE A 229 -3.93 5.44 -23.76
C ILE A 229 -4.73 4.14 -23.76
N SER A 230 -4.96 3.52 -24.92
CA SER A 230 -5.71 2.25 -25.02
C SER A 230 -5.03 1.10 -24.27
N ASP A 231 -3.73 0.88 -24.48
CA ASP A 231 -2.96 -0.17 -23.79
C ASP A 231 -2.93 0.04 -22.27
N ALA A 232 -2.75 1.30 -21.83
CA ALA A 232 -2.83 1.64 -20.41
C ALA A 232 -4.25 1.49 -19.83
N GLN A 233 -5.30 1.72 -20.62
CA GLN A 233 -6.69 1.51 -20.22
C GLN A 233 -7.02 0.02 -20.03
N ASP A 234 -6.57 -0.85 -20.94
CA ASP A 234 -6.71 -2.30 -20.82
C ASP A 234 -5.97 -2.86 -19.59
N ILE A 235 -4.81 -2.29 -19.25
CA ILE A 235 -4.08 -2.62 -18.01
C ILE A 235 -4.83 -2.09 -16.77
N PHE A 236 -5.41 -0.88 -16.84
CA PHE A 236 -6.13 -0.26 -15.74
C PHE A 236 -7.43 -1.00 -15.40
N THR A 237 -8.29 -1.30 -16.38
CA THR A 237 -9.55 -2.02 -16.19
C THR A 237 -9.35 -3.39 -15.55
N ALA A 238 -8.32 -4.12 -16.01
CA ALA A 238 -7.92 -5.42 -15.48
C ALA A 238 -7.21 -5.37 -14.12
N THR A 239 -6.85 -4.18 -13.61
CA THR A 239 -6.21 -4.04 -12.29
C THR A 239 -7.21 -4.31 -11.17
N LEU A 240 -6.75 -5.00 -10.11
CA LEU A 240 -7.60 -5.46 -9.02
C LEU A 240 -7.53 -4.52 -7.81
N PHE A 241 -8.68 -4.01 -7.39
CA PHE A 241 -8.87 -3.36 -6.10
C PHE A 241 -8.88 -4.42 -4.99
N ILE A 242 -7.96 -4.30 -4.02
CA ILE A 242 -7.73 -5.31 -2.99
C ILE A 242 -8.27 -4.81 -1.65
N ASN A 243 -9.41 -5.36 -1.23
CA ASN A 243 -10.08 -4.92 -0.01
C ASN A 243 -10.99 -6.03 0.55
N ASP A 244 -10.97 -6.27 1.88
CA ASP A 244 -11.69 -7.38 2.50
C ASP A 244 -12.94 -6.98 3.30
N HIS A 245 -13.24 -5.68 3.43
CA HIS A 245 -14.47 -5.15 4.04
C HIS A 245 -15.00 -3.96 3.25
N ALA A 246 -16.32 -3.78 3.11
CA ALA A 246 -16.88 -2.60 2.44
C ALA A 246 -16.33 -1.30 3.06
N LEU A 247 -15.68 -0.45 2.25
CA LEU A 247 -15.18 0.86 2.68
C LEU A 247 -16.35 1.80 2.98
N THR A 248 -16.11 2.85 3.77
CA THR A 248 -16.98 4.01 3.78
C THR A 248 -16.82 4.80 2.48
N GLU A 249 -17.89 5.47 2.05
CA GLU A 249 -17.92 6.26 0.80
C GLU A 249 -16.79 7.30 0.73
N GLN A 250 -16.54 8.01 1.83
CA GLN A 250 -15.44 8.98 1.94
C GLN A 250 -14.06 8.32 1.68
N LEU A 251 -13.81 7.15 2.25
CA LEU A 251 -12.53 6.45 2.11
C LEU A 251 -12.37 5.87 0.71
N PHE A 252 -13.46 5.37 0.12
CA PHE A 252 -13.51 4.94 -1.27
C PHE A 252 -13.14 6.08 -2.22
N VAL A 253 -13.80 7.24 -2.12
CA VAL A 253 -13.52 8.42 -2.96
C VAL A 253 -12.07 8.90 -2.81
N GLN A 254 -11.52 8.87 -1.60
CA GLN A 254 -10.10 9.20 -1.37
C GLN A 254 -9.14 8.23 -2.09
N GLN A 255 -9.39 6.92 -1.97
CA GLN A 255 -8.53 5.90 -2.59
C GLN A 255 -8.63 5.89 -4.12
N THR A 256 -9.84 5.98 -4.69
CA THR A 256 -10.03 6.01 -6.15
C THR A 256 -9.43 7.26 -6.78
N THR A 257 -9.59 8.44 -6.14
CA THR A 257 -8.93 9.68 -6.58
C THR A 257 -7.41 9.54 -6.64
N ALA A 258 -6.78 8.95 -5.62
CA ALA A 258 -5.34 8.73 -5.59
C ALA A 258 -4.87 7.73 -6.66
N ILE A 259 -5.62 6.64 -6.87
CA ILE A 259 -5.37 5.65 -7.94
C ILE A 259 -5.37 6.34 -9.32
N ILE A 260 -6.37 7.18 -9.58
CA ILE A 260 -6.57 7.86 -10.86
C ILE A 260 -5.50 8.93 -11.11
N GLN A 261 -5.08 9.66 -10.07
CA GLN A 261 -3.95 10.60 -10.16
C GLN A 261 -2.64 9.87 -10.47
N SER A 262 -2.39 8.73 -9.81
CA SER A 262 -1.20 7.90 -10.06
C SER A 262 -1.20 7.30 -11.47
N TYR A 263 -2.34 6.80 -11.94
CA TYR A 263 -2.53 6.28 -13.31
C TYR A 263 -2.23 7.33 -14.37
N THR A 264 -2.84 8.52 -14.24
CA THR A 264 -2.64 9.66 -15.15
C THR A 264 -1.18 10.13 -15.15
N ALA A 265 -0.49 10.06 -14.01
CA ALA A 265 0.93 10.40 -13.91
C ALA A 265 1.84 9.33 -14.58
N SER A 266 1.53 8.04 -14.42
CA SER A 266 2.34 6.96 -15.02
C SER A 266 2.31 7.04 -16.54
N ILE A 267 1.12 7.08 -17.15
CA ILE A 267 0.94 7.15 -18.62
C ILE A 267 1.83 8.25 -19.22
N ARG A 268 1.74 9.47 -18.66
CA ARG A 268 2.55 10.61 -19.10
C ARG A 268 4.05 10.37 -18.94
N ASN A 269 4.49 9.82 -17.81
CA ASN A 269 5.91 9.55 -17.54
C ASN A 269 6.50 8.47 -18.46
N ASP A 270 5.72 7.42 -18.77
CA ASP A 270 6.08 6.30 -19.63
C ASP A 270 6.17 6.72 -21.11
N PHE A 271 5.23 7.53 -21.58
CA PHE A 271 5.26 8.14 -22.92
C PHE A 271 6.44 9.11 -23.08
N GLN A 272 6.62 10.03 -22.12
CA GLN A 272 7.78 10.95 -22.10
C GLN A 272 9.10 10.19 -22.13
N ARG A 273 9.24 9.10 -21.34
CA ARG A 273 10.45 8.27 -21.35
C ARG A 273 10.75 7.73 -22.75
N SER A 274 9.72 7.33 -23.48
CA SER A 274 9.86 6.82 -24.86
C SER A 274 10.38 7.91 -25.82
N ILE A 275 9.98 9.16 -25.61
CA ILE A 275 10.48 10.32 -26.36
C ILE A 275 11.92 10.67 -25.95
N ASP A 276 12.21 10.76 -24.64
CA ASP A 276 13.57 10.95 -24.07
C ASP A 276 14.58 9.99 -24.76
N LEU A 277 14.16 8.73 -24.96
CA LEU A 277 14.95 7.66 -25.56
C LEU A 277 15.13 7.79 -27.08
N ILE A 278 14.10 8.20 -27.83
CA ILE A 278 14.18 8.41 -29.28
C ILE A 278 15.12 9.59 -29.59
N GLU A 279 14.99 10.68 -28.84
CA GLU A 279 15.88 11.84 -28.98
C GLU A 279 17.34 11.43 -28.74
N VAL A 280 17.63 10.75 -27.62
CA VAL A 280 18.96 10.23 -27.33
C VAL A 280 19.46 9.30 -28.44
N GLY A 281 18.62 8.40 -28.96
CA GLY A 281 19.01 7.46 -30.02
C GLY A 281 19.44 8.13 -31.32
N LEU A 282 18.69 9.14 -31.77
CA LEU A 282 18.93 9.83 -33.05
C LEU A 282 19.95 10.97 -32.92
N SER A 283 19.83 11.80 -31.87
CA SER A 283 20.66 13.00 -31.73
C SER A 283 22.11 12.65 -31.38
N THR A 284 22.36 11.76 -30.40
CA THR A 284 23.72 11.39 -29.95
C THR A 284 24.59 10.86 -31.09
N ASN A 285 23.99 10.05 -31.96
CA ASN A 285 24.65 9.35 -33.07
C ASN A 285 24.76 10.18 -34.34
N GLN A 286 24.17 11.38 -34.39
CA GLN A 286 24.14 12.23 -35.59
C GLN A 286 23.68 11.44 -36.82
N VAL A 287 22.55 10.73 -36.71
CA VAL A 287 21.97 9.92 -37.80
C VAL A 287 21.49 10.83 -38.93
N MET A 288 21.76 10.48 -40.19
CA MET A 288 21.34 11.29 -41.35
C MET A 288 19.83 11.52 -41.36
N THR A 289 19.39 12.78 -41.54
CA THR A 289 17.98 13.14 -41.63
C THR A 289 17.55 13.27 -43.08
N GLY A 290 16.32 12.89 -43.42
CA GLY A 290 15.78 13.08 -44.78
C GLY A 290 15.65 14.56 -45.20
N THR A 291 15.58 15.46 -44.22
CA THR A 291 15.62 16.92 -44.40
C THR A 291 17.05 17.47 -44.60
N ASN A 292 18.09 16.64 -44.41
CA ASN A 292 19.51 17.01 -44.42
C ASN A 292 19.89 18.18 -43.48
N THR A 293 19.05 18.50 -42.48
CA THR A 293 19.21 19.67 -41.60
C THR A 293 20.37 19.55 -40.62
N ASN A 294 20.85 18.32 -40.36
CA ASN A 294 22.02 18.09 -39.51
C ASN A 294 23.34 18.00 -40.29
N PHE A 295 23.33 17.31 -41.42
CA PHE A 295 24.42 17.26 -42.39
C PHE A 295 23.90 16.77 -43.75
N TYR A 296 24.65 17.07 -44.80
CA TYR A 296 24.36 16.68 -46.18
C TYR A 296 25.60 16.09 -46.86
N VAL A 297 25.37 15.39 -47.96
CA VAL A 297 26.42 14.90 -48.85
C VAL A 297 26.73 15.99 -49.87
N ASP A 298 28.00 16.37 -49.98
CA ASP A 298 28.51 17.30 -50.98
C ASP A 298 29.46 16.57 -51.93
N ILE A 299 29.55 17.05 -53.18
CA ILE A 299 30.60 16.63 -54.12
C ILE A 299 31.42 17.89 -54.43
N ASP A 300 32.69 17.87 -54.07
CA ASP A 300 33.57 19.00 -54.32
C ASP A 300 33.89 19.19 -55.82
N VAL A 301 34.55 20.30 -56.15
CA VAL A 301 34.96 20.62 -57.53
C VAL A 301 35.95 19.63 -58.16
N ASN A 302 36.47 18.67 -57.39
CA ASN A 302 37.38 17.61 -57.82
C ASN A 302 36.67 16.24 -57.95
N GLY A 303 35.35 16.17 -57.68
CA GLY A 303 34.58 14.94 -57.69
C GLY A 303 34.67 14.12 -56.39
N LEU A 304 35.26 14.69 -55.32
CA LEU A 304 35.40 14.01 -54.02
C LEU A 304 34.14 14.19 -53.17
N LEU A 305 33.70 13.10 -52.56
CA LEU A 305 32.56 13.11 -51.64
C LEU A 305 32.96 13.62 -50.26
N ASP A 306 32.28 14.66 -49.79
CA ASP A 306 32.42 15.24 -48.46
C ASP A 306 31.08 15.19 -47.70
N LEU A 307 31.14 15.27 -46.37
CA LEU A 307 29.96 15.28 -45.49
C LEU A 307 29.94 16.63 -44.77
N ARG A 308 29.16 17.57 -45.30
CA ARG A 308 29.09 18.94 -44.78
C ARG A 308 28.01 19.10 -43.75
N ASP A 309 28.32 19.87 -42.72
CA ASP A 309 27.38 20.17 -41.65
C ASP A 309 26.22 21.01 -42.15
N GLY A 310 25.01 20.67 -41.70
CA GLY A 310 23.88 21.57 -41.77
C GLY A 310 24.14 22.75 -40.84
N TYR A 311 23.96 23.96 -41.35
CA TYR A 311 24.05 25.18 -40.56
C TYR A 311 22.92 26.15 -40.95
N PHE A 312 22.41 26.86 -39.95
CA PHE A 312 21.38 27.88 -40.13
C PHE A 312 21.63 29.08 -39.22
N VAL A 313 21.09 30.23 -39.61
CA VAL A 313 21.17 31.47 -38.82
C VAL A 313 20.09 31.45 -37.75
N VAL A 314 20.49 31.70 -36.50
CA VAL A 314 19.66 31.58 -35.30
C VAL A 314 18.91 32.90 -35.00
N ALA A 315 19.51 34.03 -35.35
CA ALA A 315 18.94 35.35 -35.07
C ALA A 315 19.23 36.36 -36.19
N PHE A 316 18.21 37.18 -36.47
CA PHE A 316 18.21 38.16 -37.55
C PHE A 316 17.82 39.56 -37.05
N THR A 317 18.49 40.59 -37.55
CA THR A 317 17.89 41.94 -37.65
C THR A 317 17.20 42.08 -39.01
N ILE A 318 15.88 42.31 -38.98
CA ILE A 318 15.10 42.58 -40.19
C ILE A 318 15.21 44.07 -40.51
N ALA A 319 15.63 44.41 -41.73
CA ALA A 319 15.59 45.76 -42.27
C ALA A 319 15.02 45.73 -43.70
N ASP A 320 14.47 46.86 -44.17
CA ASP A 320 13.70 46.95 -45.44
C ASP A 320 14.48 46.52 -46.70
N TYR A 321 15.80 46.38 -46.60
CA TYR A 321 16.72 46.07 -47.71
C TYR A 321 17.59 44.82 -47.48
N GLY A 322 17.45 44.13 -46.34
CA GLY A 322 18.32 43.01 -46.02
C GLY A 322 18.14 42.39 -44.63
N VAL A 323 18.88 41.30 -44.43
CA VAL A 323 18.77 40.39 -43.30
C VAL A 323 20.12 40.35 -42.58
N GLY A 324 20.23 41.01 -41.43
CA GLY A 324 21.47 41.08 -40.65
C GLY A 324 21.65 39.86 -39.77
N VAL A 325 22.75 39.11 -39.96
CA VAL A 325 23.06 37.89 -39.19
C VAL A 325 23.64 38.24 -37.82
N VAL A 326 23.05 37.71 -36.75
CA VAL A 326 23.51 37.92 -35.36
C VAL A 326 24.15 36.67 -34.74
N GLY A 327 23.84 35.47 -35.24
CA GLY A 327 24.46 34.21 -34.80
C GLY A 327 24.07 33.04 -35.70
N PHE A 328 24.90 32.00 -35.73
CA PHE A 328 24.71 30.77 -36.51
C PHE A 328 24.74 29.54 -35.61
N CYS A 329 24.20 28.41 -36.08
CA CYS A 329 24.33 27.12 -35.42
C CYS A 329 24.90 26.09 -36.39
N VAL A 330 25.86 25.26 -35.95
CA VAL A 330 26.48 24.21 -36.77
C VAL A 330 26.13 22.82 -36.22
N CYS A 331 25.19 22.13 -36.86
CA CYS A 331 24.60 20.89 -36.36
C CYS A 331 25.55 19.68 -36.30
N GLY A 332 26.73 19.80 -36.90
CA GLY A 332 27.83 18.84 -36.73
C GLY A 332 28.61 18.99 -35.43
N PHE A 333 28.66 20.19 -34.83
CA PHE A 333 29.54 20.51 -33.71
C PHE A 333 28.82 21.05 -32.46
N GLU A 334 27.69 21.74 -32.64
CA GLU A 334 27.04 22.57 -31.61
C GLU A 334 25.56 22.18 -31.48
N VAL A 335 25.30 21.04 -30.83
CA VAL A 335 23.93 20.51 -30.60
C VAL A 335 23.65 20.41 -29.10
N ASN A 336 24.13 21.40 -28.36
CA ASN A 336 24.11 21.45 -26.90
C ASN A 336 23.67 22.80 -26.33
N ASP A 337 23.26 23.72 -27.20
CA ASP A 337 22.62 24.98 -26.85
C ASP A 337 21.10 24.78 -26.99
N ASP A 338 20.35 25.06 -25.92
CA ASP A 338 18.88 25.04 -25.91
C ASP A 338 18.26 26.13 -26.83
N ASN A 339 19.11 26.86 -27.55
CA ASN A 339 18.79 27.91 -28.52
C ASN A 339 19.13 27.52 -29.98
N CYS A 340 19.56 26.29 -30.25
CA CYS A 340 20.01 25.87 -31.59
C CYS A 340 18.86 25.60 -32.58
N TYR A 341 18.03 26.63 -32.79
CA TYR A 341 16.80 26.60 -33.57
C TYR A 341 16.73 27.83 -34.48
N GLY A 342 16.57 27.61 -35.78
CA GLY A 342 16.37 28.66 -36.77
C GLY A 342 14.89 28.97 -37.01
N TRP A 343 14.63 30.06 -37.73
CA TRP A 343 13.30 30.38 -38.25
C TRP A 343 13.08 29.69 -39.60
N ASN A 344 11.85 29.25 -39.89
CA ASN A 344 11.49 28.79 -41.23
C ASN A 344 11.04 29.97 -42.11
N PHE A 345 11.28 29.84 -43.40
CA PHE A 345 10.93 30.84 -44.42
C PHE A 345 10.15 30.19 -45.57
N ILE A 346 9.52 31.01 -46.40
CA ILE A 346 8.94 30.55 -47.68
C ILE A 346 9.51 31.42 -48.81
N PHE A 347 10.20 30.78 -49.75
CA PHE A 347 10.83 31.45 -50.89
C PHE A 347 10.00 31.24 -52.18
N PRO A 348 9.37 32.28 -52.76
CA PRO A 348 8.34 32.12 -53.79
C PRO A 348 8.85 31.61 -55.16
N ASN A 349 10.15 31.76 -55.43
CA ASN A 349 10.78 31.45 -56.72
C ASN A 349 12.04 30.57 -56.58
N GLY A 350 12.30 30.01 -55.39
CA GLY A 350 13.49 29.22 -55.01
C GLY A 350 14.85 29.94 -55.06
N THR A 351 15.04 30.88 -55.98
CA THR A 351 16.34 31.14 -56.61
C THR A 351 17.19 32.27 -56.01
N ARG A 352 16.76 32.96 -54.93
CA ARG A 352 17.52 34.09 -54.34
C ARG A 352 17.38 34.19 -52.81
N GLN A 353 18.50 33.98 -52.11
CA GLN A 353 18.68 34.07 -50.65
C GLN A 353 18.36 35.45 -50.00
N VAL A 354 17.92 36.46 -50.77
CA VAL A 354 17.85 37.87 -50.33
C VAL A 354 16.41 38.39 -50.20
N ARG A 355 15.39 37.61 -50.59
CA ARG A 355 13.98 37.93 -50.36
C ARG A 355 13.19 36.67 -50.02
N TYR A 356 12.67 36.62 -48.79
CA TYR A 356 11.58 35.75 -48.37
C TYR A 356 10.27 36.53 -48.51
N ASP A 357 9.17 35.85 -48.86
CA ASP A 357 7.84 36.46 -48.89
C ASP A 357 7.10 36.25 -47.57
N TYR A 358 7.44 35.17 -46.85
CA TYR A 358 6.91 34.90 -45.52
C TYR A 358 7.97 34.34 -44.59
N LEU A 359 7.94 34.85 -43.36
CA LEU A 359 8.67 34.33 -42.20
C LEU A 359 7.66 33.51 -41.40
N PHE A 360 7.92 32.21 -41.25
CA PHE A 360 7.15 31.34 -40.38
C PHE A 360 7.97 31.10 -39.11
N SER A 361 7.77 32.00 -38.14
CA SER A 361 8.57 32.05 -36.91
C SER A 361 8.15 30.99 -35.89
N GLU A 362 6.90 30.57 -35.97
CA GLU A 362 6.17 29.72 -35.04
C GLU A 362 6.59 28.25 -35.18
N VAL A 363 6.86 27.79 -36.39
CA VAL A 363 7.52 26.49 -36.63
C VAL A 363 9.03 26.71 -36.77
N ARG A 364 9.82 26.04 -35.93
CA ARG A 364 11.29 26.16 -35.93
C ARG A 364 11.93 25.11 -36.83
N VAL A 365 13.06 25.47 -37.46
CA VAL A 365 14.00 24.48 -37.97
C VAL A 365 14.99 24.15 -36.86
N GLY A 366 15.25 22.87 -36.64
CA GLY A 366 16.29 22.37 -35.72
C GLY A 366 17.19 21.39 -36.45
N CYS A 367 18.33 21.07 -35.85
CA CYS A 367 19.31 20.16 -36.46
C CYS A 367 18.70 18.83 -36.91
N VAL A 368 17.81 18.24 -36.10
CA VAL A 368 16.94 17.15 -36.53
C VAL A 368 15.48 17.60 -36.48
N PRO A 369 14.59 17.10 -37.37
CA PRO A 369 13.19 17.50 -37.42
C PRO A 369 12.46 17.40 -36.07
N LEU A 370 12.79 16.39 -35.25
CA LEU A 370 12.23 16.18 -33.92
C LEU A 370 12.48 17.36 -32.97
N ASN A 371 13.72 17.87 -32.92
CA ASN A 371 14.09 18.99 -32.04
C ASN A 371 13.53 20.32 -32.59
N GLY A 372 13.45 20.49 -33.91
CA GLY A 372 12.74 21.64 -34.52
C GLY A 372 11.23 21.61 -34.22
N PHE A 373 10.61 20.43 -34.29
CA PHE A 373 9.24 20.19 -33.88
C PHE A 373 9.03 20.58 -32.41
N PHE A 374 9.85 20.08 -31.48
CA PHE A 374 9.77 20.43 -30.04
C PHE A 374 9.82 21.94 -29.78
N ALA A 375 10.76 22.65 -30.40
CA ALA A 375 10.95 24.09 -30.23
C ALA A 375 9.88 24.97 -30.93
N SER A 376 8.98 24.37 -31.71
CA SER A 376 7.87 25.06 -32.38
C SER A 376 6.74 25.40 -31.41
N THR A 377 5.87 26.33 -31.80
CA THR A 377 4.59 26.63 -31.15
C THR A 377 3.42 26.27 -32.08
N PHE A 378 2.19 26.30 -31.53
CA PHE A 378 0.98 25.78 -32.19
C PHE A 378 -0.18 26.79 -32.30
N SER A 379 0.03 28.05 -31.89
CA SER A 379 -1.01 29.09 -31.96
C SER A 379 -1.48 29.41 -33.39
N TRP A 380 -0.65 29.13 -34.40
CA TRP A 380 -0.98 29.30 -35.82
C TRP A 380 -2.03 28.31 -36.36
N TRP A 381 -2.24 27.15 -35.71
CA TRP A 381 -3.32 26.20 -36.09
C TRP A 381 -4.72 26.82 -35.99
N TYR A 382 -4.86 27.86 -35.18
CA TYR A 382 -6.10 28.61 -34.94
C TYR A 382 -6.26 29.84 -35.85
N ASN A 383 -5.44 29.95 -36.92
CA ASN A 383 -5.47 31.09 -37.85
C ASN A 383 -5.42 30.63 -39.31
N GLN A 384 -6.58 30.67 -39.97
CA GLN A 384 -6.75 30.32 -41.38
C GLN A 384 -5.73 31.03 -42.30
N THR A 385 -5.35 32.28 -42.00
CA THR A 385 -4.38 33.05 -42.79
C THR A 385 -2.98 32.42 -42.84
N TYR A 386 -2.61 31.59 -41.87
CA TYR A 386 -1.36 30.81 -41.90
C TYR A 386 -1.54 29.51 -42.70
N LEU A 387 -2.70 28.86 -42.55
CA LEU A 387 -3.02 27.61 -43.27
C LEU A 387 -3.13 27.85 -44.78
N ASP A 388 -3.84 28.90 -45.18
CA ASP A 388 -3.99 29.34 -46.57
C ASP A 388 -2.60 29.57 -47.20
N ARG A 389 -1.69 30.28 -46.51
CA ARG A 389 -0.31 30.51 -46.98
C ARG A 389 0.51 29.23 -47.12
N ILE A 390 0.34 28.28 -46.19
CA ILE A 390 1.00 26.97 -46.28
C ILE A 390 0.48 26.23 -47.51
N GLN A 391 -0.83 26.14 -47.70
CA GLN A 391 -1.47 25.51 -48.86
C GLN A 391 -1.03 26.17 -50.18
N GLU A 392 -1.05 27.50 -50.28
CA GLU A 392 -0.56 28.27 -51.43
C GLU A 392 0.91 27.99 -51.73
N SER A 393 1.76 27.91 -50.69
CA SER A 393 3.20 27.66 -50.86
C SER A 393 3.53 26.29 -51.45
N TYR A 394 2.74 25.26 -51.13
CA TYR A 394 2.84 23.93 -51.76
C TYR A 394 2.18 23.93 -53.16
N ALA A 395 0.99 24.52 -53.30
CA ALA A 395 0.25 24.61 -54.57
C ALA A 395 1.00 25.36 -55.68
N SER A 396 1.84 26.34 -55.31
CA SER A 396 2.73 27.06 -56.24
C SER A 396 3.75 26.16 -56.95
N ILE A 397 4.07 24.99 -56.39
CA ILE A 397 5.02 24.02 -56.94
C ILE A 397 4.26 22.79 -57.49
N LEU A 398 3.37 22.21 -56.67
CA LEU A 398 2.64 20.98 -56.98
C LEU A 398 1.46 21.16 -57.96
N GLY A 399 1.00 22.40 -58.16
CA GLY A 399 -0.20 22.70 -58.93
C GLY A 399 -1.49 22.58 -58.11
N SER A 400 -2.56 23.16 -58.66
CA SER A 400 -3.79 23.48 -57.92
C SER A 400 -4.98 22.54 -58.14
N GLN A 401 -4.88 21.53 -59.03
CA GLN A 401 -6.04 20.71 -59.42
C GLN A 401 -6.51 19.69 -58.36
N SER A 402 -5.74 19.49 -57.28
CA SER A 402 -6.09 18.54 -56.20
C SER A 402 -5.63 19.01 -54.82
N LEU A 403 -5.63 20.33 -54.57
CA LEU A 403 -5.23 20.92 -53.29
C LEU A 403 -6.19 20.48 -52.15
N PRO A 404 -5.72 19.76 -51.11
CA PRO A 404 -6.54 19.45 -49.94
C PRO A 404 -6.90 20.72 -49.19
N LYS A 405 -8.09 20.76 -48.59
CA LYS A 405 -8.50 21.85 -47.71
C LYS A 405 -7.88 21.64 -46.32
N LEU A 406 -7.40 22.72 -45.70
CA LEU A 406 -7.12 22.79 -44.27
C LEU A 406 -8.07 23.80 -43.64
N GLU A 407 -8.90 23.39 -42.69
CA GLU A 407 -9.66 24.31 -41.83
C GLU A 407 -8.90 24.61 -40.54
N GLN A 408 -8.95 25.87 -40.08
CA GLN A 408 -8.41 26.27 -38.79
C GLN A 408 -9.12 25.55 -37.62
N LEU A 409 -8.36 25.28 -36.55
CA LEU A 409 -8.91 24.69 -35.34
C LEU A 409 -9.97 25.60 -34.70
N ASN A 410 -10.98 24.99 -34.10
CA ASN A 410 -12.15 25.70 -33.60
C ASN A 410 -11.81 26.41 -32.28
N THR A 411 -11.73 27.74 -32.32
CA THR A 411 -11.48 28.62 -31.17
C THR A 411 -12.61 28.62 -30.13
N SER A 412 -13.77 28.04 -30.44
CA SER A 412 -14.88 27.86 -29.48
C SER A 412 -14.78 26.56 -28.68
N VAL A 413 -13.89 25.63 -29.07
CA VAL A 413 -13.56 24.45 -28.25
C VAL A 413 -12.55 24.88 -27.20
N GLN A 414 -12.91 24.73 -25.92
CA GLN A 414 -12.03 25.10 -24.82
C GLN A 414 -10.84 24.13 -24.76
N THR A 415 -9.64 24.65 -25.01
CA THR A 415 -8.38 23.95 -24.74
C THR A 415 -7.73 24.44 -23.45
N ARG A 416 -7.00 23.56 -22.77
CA ARG A 416 -6.09 23.92 -21.66
C ARG A 416 -4.77 24.53 -22.10
N PHE A 417 -4.41 24.41 -23.39
CA PHE A 417 -3.07 24.67 -23.93
C PHE A 417 -3.02 26.06 -24.56
N HIS A 418 -2.17 26.96 -24.06
CA HIS A 418 -2.18 28.38 -24.42
C HIS A 418 -0.78 28.90 -24.77
N ASN A 419 -0.45 28.85 -26.06
CA ASN A 419 0.77 29.44 -26.64
C ASN A 419 2.08 28.87 -26.03
N GLU A 420 2.06 27.59 -25.63
CA GLU A 420 3.25 26.85 -25.20
C GLU A 420 4.04 26.28 -26.40
N THR A 421 5.12 25.55 -26.12
CA THR A 421 5.85 24.76 -27.11
C THR A 421 5.14 23.45 -27.44
N MET A 422 5.41 22.92 -28.63
CA MET A 422 5.04 21.56 -29.03
C MET A 422 5.64 20.51 -28.10
N GLU A 423 6.84 20.74 -27.56
CA GLU A 423 7.43 19.91 -26.51
C GLU A 423 6.50 19.79 -25.30
N TYR A 424 5.97 20.91 -24.79
CA TYR A 424 5.04 20.90 -23.65
C TYR A 424 3.75 20.15 -23.97
N LEU A 425 3.14 20.44 -25.13
CA LEU A 425 1.91 19.79 -25.59
C LEU A 425 2.08 18.26 -25.72
N LEU A 426 3.20 17.83 -26.30
CA LEU A 426 3.60 16.42 -26.43
C LEU A 426 3.91 15.79 -25.07
N HIS A 427 4.60 16.50 -24.18
CA HIS A 427 4.85 16.08 -22.80
C HIS A 427 3.59 16.03 -21.94
N GLN A 428 2.48 16.62 -22.38
CA GLN A 428 1.13 16.42 -21.82
C GLN A 428 0.28 15.41 -22.63
N MET A 429 0.85 14.74 -23.63
CA MET A 429 0.16 13.77 -24.50
C MET A 429 -1.08 14.32 -25.20
N PHE A 430 -1.07 15.61 -25.57
CA PHE A 430 -2.24 16.29 -26.15
C PHE A 430 -3.52 16.21 -25.28
N LEU A 431 -3.43 15.81 -24.01
CA LEU A 431 -4.57 15.52 -23.14
C LEU A 431 -5.26 16.80 -22.68
N GLU A 432 -6.47 17.04 -23.20
CA GLU A 432 -7.37 18.04 -22.61
C GLU A 432 -7.81 17.59 -21.21
N THR A 433 -8.18 18.55 -20.35
CA THR A 433 -8.40 18.29 -18.90
C THR A 433 -9.66 17.49 -18.57
N SER A 434 -10.46 17.10 -19.55
CA SER A 434 -11.74 16.39 -19.44
C SER A 434 -11.59 14.89 -19.14
N LEU A 435 -10.90 14.58 -18.04
CA LEU A 435 -10.92 13.24 -17.45
C LEU A 435 -12.30 12.95 -16.85
N THR A 436 -13.18 12.32 -17.60
CA THR A 436 -14.46 11.84 -17.06
C THR A 436 -14.23 10.59 -16.21
N ASN A 437 -14.02 10.82 -14.91
CA ASN A 437 -14.01 9.78 -13.89
C ASN A 437 -15.44 9.46 -13.42
N ASN A 438 -15.95 8.30 -13.81
CA ASN A 438 -17.15 7.71 -13.24
C ASN A 438 -16.76 6.63 -12.21
N THR A 439 -16.42 7.05 -10.99
CA THR A 439 -16.30 6.17 -9.82
C THR A 439 -17.63 6.02 -9.10
N ASP A 440 -18.18 4.81 -9.05
CA ASP A 440 -19.47 4.52 -8.42
C ASP A 440 -19.29 3.65 -7.16
N PHE A 441 -19.66 4.21 -6.01
CA PHE A 441 -19.55 3.53 -4.71
C PHE A 441 -20.59 2.42 -4.52
N GLN A 442 -21.78 2.54 -5.12
CA GLN A 442 -22.78 1.48 -5.06
C GLN A 442 -22.35 0.29 -5.91
N GLN A 443 -21.82 0.51 -7.12
CA GLN A 443 -21.27 -0.58 -7.94
C GLN A 443 -20.11 -1.30 -7.24
N PHE A 444 -19.22 -0.56 -6.58
CA PHE A 444 -18.19 -1.14 -5.70
C PHE A 444 -18.79 -1.96 -4.55
N PHE A 445 -19.84 -1.46 -3.88
CA PHE A 445 -20.50 -2.16 -2.78
C PHE A 445 -21.17 -3.46 -3.25
N ASP A 446 -21.88 -3.42 -4.37
CA ASP A 446 -22.56 -4.57 -4.95
C ASP A 446 -21.55 -5.61 -5.48
N ALA A 447 -20.38 -5.19 -5.97
CA ALA A 447 -19.27 -6.09 -6.35
C ALA A 447 -18.55 -6.70 -5.12
N CYS A 448 -18.36 -5.93 -4.05
CA CYS A 448 -17.89 -6.42 -2.75
C CYS A 448 -18.86 -7.49 -2.17
N ALA A 449 -20.16 -7.33 -2.40
CA ALA A 449 -21.23 -8.25 -2.01
C ALA A 449 -21.09 -8.73 -0.55
N PRO A 450 -21.19 -7.83 0.46
CA PRO A 450 -20.86 -8.16 1.84
C PRO A 450 -21.73 -9.29 2.39
N SER A 451 -21.07 -10.40 2.73
CA SER A 451 -21.71 -11.63 3.24
C SER A 451 -22.55 -11.36 4.49
N SER A 452 -22.08 -10.45 5.34
CA SER A 452 -22.78 -9.88 6.47
C SER A 452 -22.17 -8.52 6.84
N CYS A 453 -22.93 -7.68 7.54
CA CYS A 453 -22.40 -6.55 8.31
C CYS A 453 -22.56 -6.83 9.79
N SER A 454 -21.61 -6.38 10.60
CA SER A 454 -21.63 -6.55 12.06
C SER A 454 -21.23 -5.26 12.76
N TYR A 455 -21.88 -4.95 13.88
CA TYR A 455 -21.61 -3.76 14.69
C TYR A 455 -21.84 -4.08 16.18
N THR A 456 -21.21 -3.31 17.07
CA THR A 456 -21.26 -3.55 18.52
C THR A 456 -22.13 -2.55 19.25
N ILE A 457 -23.01 -3.04 20.14
CA ILE A 457 -23.75 -2.22 21.09
C ILE A 457 -23.48 -2.67 22.53
N GLU A 458 -23.53 -1.75 23.48
CA GLU A 458 -23.43 -2.08 24.91
C GLU A 458 -24.83 -2.23 25.52
N GLN A 459 -25.10 -3.36 26.17
CA GLN A 459 -26.37 -3.61 26.86
C GLN A 459 -26.18 -4.25 28.23
N ARG A 460 -27.21 -4.14 29.08
CA ARG A 460 -27.29 -4.83 30.37
C ARG A 460 -27.99 -6.18 30.19
N ARG A 461 -27.68 -7.14 31.06
CA ARG A 461 -28.33 -8.46 31.04
C ARG A 461 -29.84 -8.36 31.16
N ASP A 462 -30.54 -9.25 30.46
CA ASP A 462 -31.98 -9.48 30.61
C ASP A 462 -32.34 -9.76 32.09
N ILE A 463 -33.36 -9.06 32.57
CA ILE A 463 -33.90 -9.18 33.92
C ILE A 463 -34.34 -10.62 34.26
N ILE A 464 -34.75 -11.42 33.27
CA ILE A 464 -35.09 -12.84 33.44
C ILE A 464 -33.84 -13.65 33.77
N VAL A 465 -32.72 -13.43 33.08
CA VAL A 465 -31.45 -14.12 33.32
C VAL A 465 -30.87 -13.73 34.68
N LEU A 466 -30.95 -12.44 35.04
CA LEU A 466 -30.64 -11.91 36.38
C LEU A 466 -31.42 -12.66 37.47
N LEU A 467 -32.74 -12.80 37.33
CA LEU A 467 -33.61 -13.47 38.31
C LEU A 467 -33.29 -14.97 38.44
N LEU A 468 -32.99 -15.67 37.34
CA LEU A 468 -32.64 -17.09 37.37
C LEU A 468 -31.29 -17.35 38.09
N LEU A 469 -30.27 -16.52 37.81
CA LEU A 469 -28.98 -16.58 38.51
C LEU A 469 -29.13 -16.27 40.01
N PHE A 470 -29.96 -15.28 40.36
CA PHE A 470 -30.25 -14.93 41.75
C PHE A 470 -30.94 -16.08 42.51
N ILE A 471 -32.01 -16.66 41.95
CA ILE A 471 -32.72 -17.81 42.55
C ILE A 471 -31.77 -19.01 42.78
N SER A 472 -30.89 -19.26 41.81
CA SER A 472 -29.88 -20.32 41.86
C SER A 472 -28.90 -20.15 43.03
N ILE A 473 -28.30 -18.97 43.19
CA ILE A 473 -27.30 -18.69 44.24
C ILE A 473 -27.96 -18.60 45.63
N CYS A 474 -29.13 -17.95 45.76
CA CYS A 474 -29.84 -17.83 47.03
C CYS A 474 -30.27 -19.20 47.61
N GLY A 475 -30.54 -20.19 46.74
CA GLY A 475 -30.75 -21.58 47.16
C GLY A 475 -29.53 -22.13 47.93
N GLY A 476 -28.35 -22.02 47.33
CA GLY A 476 -27.04 -22.36 47.91
C GLY A 476 -26.78 -21.69 49.25
N LEU A 477 -26.89 -20.37 49.25
CA LEU A 477 -26.64 -19.51 50.41
C LEU A 477 -27.50 -19.93 51.62
N ASN A 478 -28.81 -20.14 51.43
CA ASN A 478 -29.72 -20.63 52.47
C ASN A 478 -29.30 -22.01 53.02
N LYS A 479 -28.79 -22.92 52.18
CA LYS A 479 -28.38 -24.26 52.62
C LYS A 479 -27.10 -24.24 53.43
N ILE A 480 -26.11 -23.44 53.02
CA ILE A 480 -24.83 -23.33 53.73
C ILE A 480 -25.01 -22.55 55.04
N LEU A 481 -25.70 -21.41 55.04
CA LEU A 481 -25.93 -20.62 56.25
C LEU A 481 -26.70 -21.40 57.35
N ARG A 482 -27.62 -22.31 57.00
CA ARG A 482 -28.29 -23.18 58.00
C ARG A 482 -27.35 -24.21 58.66
N ILE A 483 -26.23 -24.53 58.05
CA ILE A 483 -25.20 -25.42 58.61
C ILE A 483 -24.18 -24.58 59.38
N CYS A 484 -23.70 -23.49 58.76
CA CYS A 484 -22.64 -22.66 59.32
C CYS A 484 -23.09 -21.81 60.52
N VAL A 485 -24.30 -21.23 60.52
CA VAL A 485 -24.71 -20.34 61.64
C VAL A 485 -24.75 -21.06 62.98
N PRO A 486 -25.35 -22.26 63.13
CA PRO A 486 -25.26 -23.02 64.38
C PRO A 486 -23.82 -23.37 64.78
N SER A 487 -23.00 -23.86 63.84
CA SER A 487 -21.61 -24.25 64.13
C SER A 487 -20.71 -23.07 64.51
N ILE A 488 -20.78 -21.96 63.78
CA ILE A 488 -20.04 -20.73 64.07
C ILE A 488 -20.50 -20.14 65.39
N ALA A 489 -21.81 -20.09 65.66
CA ALA A 489 -22.31 -19.54 66.92
C ALA A 489 -21.99 -20.45 68.13
N HIS A 490 -21.95 -21.79 67.96
CA HIS A 490 -21.39 -22.69 68.96
C HIS A 490 -19.89 -22.43 69.19
N MET A 491 -19.12 -22.16 68.13
CA MET A 491 -17.69 -21.85 68.24
C MET A 491 -17.44 -20.48 68.91
N ILE A 492 -18.26 -19.47 68.60
CA ILE A 492 -18.23 -18.15 69.25
C ILE A 492 -18.59 -18.28 70.73
N PHE A 493 -19.67 -19.00 71.08
CA PHE A 493 -20.01 -19.24 72.48
C PHE A 493 -18.93 -20.05 73.21
N PHE A 494 -18.32 -21.04 72.57
CA PHE A 494 -17.18 -21.78 73.13
C PHE A 494 -15.96 -20.87 73.36
N ILE A 495 -15.68 -19.91 72.46
CA ILE A 495 -14.62 -18.91 72.64
C ILE A 495 -14.96 -17.93 73.78
N ILE A 496 -16.23 -17.54 73.95
CA ILE A 496 -16.68 -16.70 75.06
C ILE A 496 -16.57 -17.45 76.40
N ASP A 497 -17.07 -18.69 76.47
CA ASP A 497 -16.93 -19.55 77.66
C ASP A 497 -15.46 -19.80 77.99
N TYR A 498 -14.60 -20.06 76.98
CA TYR A 498 -13.16 -20.22 77.17
C TYR A 498 -12.47 -18.94 77.64
N ARG A 499 -12.93 -17.76 77.21
CA ARG A 499 -12.38 -16.45 77.62
C ARG A 499 -12.83 -16.05 79.02
N ASN A 500 -14.05 -16.42 79.43
CA ASN A 500 -14.57 -16.18 80.78
C ASN A 500 -13.96 -17.14 81.82
N ASN A 501 -13.59 -18.36 81.45
CA ASN A 501 -12.93 -19.33 82.35
C ASN A 501 -11.41 -19.13 82.45
N ARG A 502 -10.87 -17.96 82.08
CA ARG A 502 -9.42 -17.74 81.98
C ARG A 502 -8.74 -17.29 83.28
N ASP A 503 -9.50 -16.89 84.29
CA ASP A 503 -8.95 -16.33 85.54
C ASP A 503 -8.46 -17.40 86.54
N HIS A 504 -8.54 -18.70 86.22
CA HIS A 504 -8.09 -19.80 87.09
C HIS A 504 -7.12 -20.78 86.40
N GLN A 505 -5.82 -20.52 86.64
CA GLN A 505 -4.66 -21.41 86.63
C GLN A 505 -4.10 -22.00 85.30
N ASP A 506 -2.79 -22.20 85.33
CA ASP A 506 -1.94 -22.63 84.22
C ASP A 506 -1.92 -24.14 83.98
N ALA A 507 -1.93 -24.56 82.71
CA ALA A 507 -1.25 -25.76 82.21
C ALA A 507 -1.17 -25.77 80.67
N LEU A 508 0.02 -25.96 80.09
CA LEU A 508 0.25 -25.97 78.64
C LEU A 508 -0.01 -27.37 78.01
N SER A 509 -1.24 -27.87 78.07
CA SER A 509 -1.63 -29.12 77.38
C SER A 509 -3.11 -29.34 76.95
N PRO A 510 -4.14 -28.51 77.25
CA PRO A 510 -5.54 -28.87 76.99
C PRO A 510 -5.92 -29.09 75.52
N PHE A 511 -5.24 -28.41 74.59
CA PHE A 511 -5.71 -28.30 73.20
C PHE A 511 -5.65 -29.63 72.43
N VAL A 512 -4.52 -30.32 72.42
CA VAL A 512 -4.31 -31.54 71.62
C VAL A 512 -5.22 -32.68 72.08
N THR A 513 -5.37 -32.87 73.39
CA THR A 513 -6.22 -33.92 73.98
C THR A 513 -7.70 -33.65 73.73
N ARG A 514 -8.15 -32.39 73.86
CA ARG A 514 -9.52 -31.98 73.56
C ARG A 514 -9.81 -31.98 72.05
N PHE A 515 -8.83 -31.71 71.19
CA PHE A 515 -8.94 -31.86 69.74
C PHE A 515 -9.07 -33.32 69.31
N LYS A 516 -8.31 -34.25 69.93
CA LYS A 516 -8.53 -35.70 69.76
C LYS A 516 -9.94 -36.13 70.19
N HIS A 517 -10.47 -35.61 71.30
CA HIS A 517 -11.84 -35.87 71.71
C HIS A 517 -12.86 -35.32 70.70
N LEU A 518 -12.67 -34.08 70.23
CA LEU A 518 -13.53 -33.45 69.21
C LEU A 518 -13.55 -34.27 67.90
N LEU A 519 -12.38 -34.69 67.40
CA LEU A 519 -12.26 -35.57 66.24
C LEU A 519 -12.97 -36.91 66.45
N ASN A 520 -12.87 -37.51 67.64
CA ASN A 520 -13.54 -38.79 67.94
C ASN A 520 -15.07 -38.63 68.05
N VAL A 521 -15.56 -37.51 68.60
CA VAL A 521 -17.00 -37.17 68.57
C VAL A 521 -17.48 -36.99 67.12
N ILE A 522 -16.78 -36.17 66.33
CA ILE A 522 -17.08 -35.95 64.90
C ILE A 522 -17.09 -37.27 64.12
N TYR A 523 -16.07 -38.12 64.31
CA TYR A 523 -15.98 -39.43 63.69
C TYR A 523 -17.16 -40.34 64.05
N ASN A 524 -17.54 -40.40 65.33
CA ASN A 524 -18.69 -41.20 65.77
C ASN A 524 -20.05 -40.62 65.32
N SER A 525 -20.17 -39.31 65.17
CA SER A 525 -21.32 -38.66 64.53
C SER A 525 -21.42 -39.02 63.05
N PHE A 526 -20.33 -38.94 62.28
CA PHE A 526 -20.31 -39.39 60.87
C PHE A 526 -20.61 -40.89 60.73
N LYS A 527 -20.02 -41.74 61.59
CA LYS A 527 -20.22 -43.20 61.61
C LYS A 527 -21.68 -43.60 61.86
N ASN A 528 -22.44 -42.78 62.59
CA ASN A 528 -23.85 -43.01 62.92
C ASN A 528 -24.87 -42.20 62.12
N LEU A 529 -24.41 -41.29 61.26
CA LEU A 529 -25.26 -40.38 60.48
C LEU A 529 -26.32 -41.16 59.66
N ASN A 530 -27.57 -40.68 59.73
CA ASN A 530 -28.68 -41.20 58.96
C ASN A 530 -29.49 -40.03 58.35
N LEU A 531 -29.34 -39.81 57.05
CA LEU A 531 -30.01 -38.75 56.29
C LEU A 531 -31.40 -39.16 55.77
N TYR A 532 -31.79 -40.43 55.93
CA TYR A 532 -33.05 -41.01 55.46
C TYR A 532 -33.91 -41.54 56.62
N ASN A 533 -33.84 -40.87 57.78
CA ASN A 533 -34.63 -41.22 58.95
C ASN A 533 -36.13 -40.99 58.70
N THR A 534 -36.91 -42.06 58.57
CA THR A 534 -38.37 -42.04 58.44
C THR A 534 -39.03 -42.55 59.72
N LYS A 535 -40.23 -42.05 60.04
CA LYS A 535 -41.00 -42.43 61.24
C LYS A 535 -41.53 -43.87 61.22
N LEU A 536 -41.29 -44.64 60.16
CA LEU A 536 -41.73 -46.03 60.02
C LEU A 536 -40.55 -46.95 60.29
N ASN A 537 -40.73 -47.96 61.14
CA ASN A 537 -39.63 -48.68 61.79
C ASN A 537 -38.98 -49.78 60.89
N THR A 538 -38.72 -49.46 59.62
CA THR A 538 -38.15 -50.38 58.63
C THR A 538 -36.63 -50.22 58.48
N GLU A 539 -35.90 -51.30 58.78
CA GLU A 539 -34.45 -51.50 58.56
C GLU A 539 -33.55 -50.25 58.70
N VAL A 540 -33.17 -49.90 59.93
CA VAL A 540 -32.15 -48.84 60.20
C VAL A 540 -30.83 -49.09 59.44
N ARG A 541 -30.48 -50.36 59.16
CA ARG A 541 -29.33 -50.73 58.28
C ARG A 541 -29.49 -50.18 56.85
N LEU A 542 -30.69 -50.27 56.28
CA LEU A 542 -31.00 -49.81 54.91
C LEU A 542 -30.95 -48.28 54.83
N GLN A 543 -31.49 -47.57 55.82
CA GLN A 543 -31.42 -46.11 55.90
C GLN A 543 -29.97 -45.60 56.04
N LYS A 544 -29.13 -46.30 56.83
CA LYS A 544 -27.68 -46.02 56.91
C LYS A 544 -26.95 -46.35 55.59
N LEU A 545 -27.38 -47.36 54.83
CA LEU A 545 -26.84 -47.66 53.49
C LEU A 545 -27.18 -46.55 52.48
N TYR A 546 -28.45 -46.11 52.41
CA TYR A 546 -28.86 -44.96 51.59
C TYR A 546 -28.04 -43.72 51.93
N THR A 547 -27.79 -43.48 53.22
CA THR A 547 -26.99 -42.34 53.70
C THR A 547 -25.55 -42.39 53.17
N ARG A 548 -24.90 -43.55 53.23
CA ARG A 548 -23.52 -43.72 52.73
C ARG A 548 -23.41 -43.58 51.22
N ILE A 549 -24.35 -44.17 50.47
CA ILE A 549 -24.37 -44.09 49.00
C ILE A 549 -24.68 -42.66 48.55
N TYR A 550 -25.60 -41.95 49.22
CA TYR A 550 -25.83 -40.52 49.00
C TYR A 550 -24.56 -39.70 49.22
N ILE A 551 -23.84 -39.90 50.34
CA ILE A 551 -22.63 -39.13 50.64
C ILE A 551 -21.58 -39.37 49.54
N LEU A 552 -21.29 -40.63 49.22
CA LEU A 552 -20.28 -40.99 48.22
C LEU A 552 -20.59 -40.40 46.84
N LEU A 553 -21.81 -40.58 46.34
CA LEU A 553 -22.23 -40.04 45.03
C LEU A 553 -22.25 -38.51 45.02
N PHE A 554 -22.67 -37.88 46.12
CA PHE A 554 -22.66 -36.42 46.24
C PHE A 554 -21.24 -35.86 46.27
N THR A 555 -20.32 -36.47 47.03
CA THR A 555 -18.92 -36.01 47.08
C THR A 555 -18.15 -36.28 45.81
N SER A 556 -18.40 -37.40 45.10
CA SER A 556 -17.71 -37.68 43.84
C SER A 556 -18.20 -36.78 42.70
N SER A 557 -19.52 -36.64 42.52
CA SER A 557 -20.07 -35.75 41.48
C SER A 557 -19.72 -34.27 41.71
N LEU A 558 -19.78 -33.80 42.96
CA LEU A 558 -19.37 -32.44 43.32
C LEU A 558 -17.85 -32.24 43.13
N GLY A 559 -17.03 -33.23 43.51
CA GLY A 559 -15.58 -33.20 43.31
C GLY A 559 -15.17 -33.19 41.84
N VAL A 560 -15.79 -34.02 41.00
CA VAL A 560 -15.57 -34.04 39.54
C VAL A 560 -15.97 -32.71 38.90
N LEU A 561 -17.12 -32.14 39.30
CA LEU A 561 -17.55 -30.83 38.78
C LEU A 561 -16.58 -29.71 39.20
N ILE A 562 -16.13 -29.66 40.46
CA ILE A 562 -15.15 -28.66 40.90
C ILE A 562 -13.81 -28.83 40.15
N PHE A 563 -13.30 -30.06 40.05
CA PHE A 563 -12.05 -30.36 39.37
C PHE A 563 -12.11 -29.99 37.88
N TYR A 564 -13.20 -30.34 37.18
CA TYR A 564 -13.41 -29.97 35.78
C TYR A 564 -13.42 -28.44 35.58
N ASN A 565 -14.14 -27.69 36.43
CA ASN A 565 -14.11 -26.22 36.37
C ASN A 565 -12.71 -25.65 36.70
N ALA A 566 -11.96 -26.25 37.61
CA ALA A 566 -10.63 -25.76 38.00
C ALA A 566 -9.51 -26.07 36.98
N VAL A 567 -9.68 -27.11 36.14
CA VAL A 567 -8.66 -27.61 35.20
C VAL A 567 -8.93 -27.19 33.75
N VAL A 568 -10.18 -27.01 33.33
CA VAL A 568 -10.50 -26.58 31.96
C VAL A 568 -10.19 -25.09 31.81
N GLU A 569 -9.09 -24.79 31.14
CA GLU A 569 -8.74 -23.42 30.75
C GLU A 569 -9.69 -22.92 29.66
N ARG A 570 -10.16 -21.68 29.82
CA ARG A 570 -10.96 -21.00 28.81
C ARG A 570 -10.14 -19.87 28.21
N SER A 571 -10.15 -19.75 26.89
CA SER A 571 -9.72 -18.52 26.23
C SER A 571 -10.89 -17.55 26.13
N VAL A 572 -10.62 -16.28 26.43
CA VAL A 572 -11.44 -15.16 25.97
C VAL A 572 -10.58 -14.34 25.04
N THR A 573 -11.08 -14.08 23.84
CA THR A 573 -10.52 -13.06 22.96
C THR A 573 -10.73 -11.71 23.64
N LYS A 574 -9.64 -11.11 24.13
CA LYS A 574 -9.66 -9.73 24.63
C LYS A 574 -9.37 -8.80 23.47
N THR A 575 -10.16 -7.75 23.37
CA THR A 575 -9.97 -6.65 22.43
C THR A 575 -9.32 -5.49 23.18
N TYR A 576 -8.19 -5.00 22.67
CA TYR A 576 -7.53 -3.78 23.12
C TYR A 576 -7.79 -2.70 22.05
N PRO A 577 -8.65 -1.70 22.31
CA PRO A 577 -8.93 -0.63 21.34
C PRO A 577 -7.70 0.29 21.19
N SER A 578 -7.49 0.81 19.98
CA SER A 578 -6.48 1.85 19.66
C SER A 578 -5.10 1.69 20.35
N PRO A 579 -4.40 0.55 20.18
CA PRO A 579 -3.12 0.28 20.82
C PRO A 579 -2.01 1.20 20.30
N SER A 580 -1.19 1.72 21.22
CA SER A 580 0.09 2.36 20.87
C SER A 580 1.13 1.33 20.40
N ILE A 581 2.25 1.78 19.81
CA ILE A 581 3.41 0.91 19.51
C ILE A 581 3.87 0.15 20.75
N ALA A 582 3.96 0.83 21.90
CA ALA A 582 4.40 0.21 23.14
C ALA A 582 3.40 -0.85 23.63
N ASP A 583 2.09 -0.64 23.43
CA ASP A 583 1.07 -1.64 23.75
C ASP A 583 1.13 -2.84 22.80
N TYR A 584 1.33 -2.61 21.50
CA TYR A 584 1.50 -3.68 20.51
C TYR A 584 2.75 -4.51 20.78
N GLU A 585 3.92 -3.88 20.92
CA GLU A 585 5.18 -4.57 21.18
C GLU A 585 5.10 -5.34 22.53
N ARG A 586 4.42 -4.77 23.55
CA ARG A 586 4.13 -5.46 24.81
C ARG A 586 3.17 -6.64 24.65
N LEU A 587 2.09 -6.50 23.89
CA LEU A 587 1.14 -7.59 23.62
C LEU A 587 1.81 -8.72 22.84
N LEU A 588 2.62 -8.39 21.83
CA LEU A 588 3.37 -9.36 21.03
C LEU A 588 4.39 -10.12 21.90
N ASN A 589 5.11 -9.43 22.78
CA ASN A 589 6.04 -10.05 23.73
C ASN A 589 5.34 -10.96 24.77
N LEU A 590 4.07 -10.70 25.11
CA LEU A 590 3.28 -11.51 26.05
C LEU A 590 2.54 -12.68 25.38
N TYR A 591 2.18 -12.57 24.09
CA TYR A 591 1.35 -13.54 23.38
C TYR A 591 1.79 -13.75 21.91
N PRO A 592 3.04 -14.18 21.61
CA PRO A 592 3.63 -14.09 20.27
C PRO A 592 2.77 -14.65 19.13
N ASP A 593 2.22 -15.86 19.29
CA ASP A 593 1.46 -16.56 18.26
C ASP A 593 -0.03 -16.21 18.21
N ASN A 594 -0.50 -15.31 19.09
CA ASN A 594 -1.93 -15.12 19.37
C ASN A 594 -2.41 -13.65 19.30
N VAL A 595 -1.55 -12.71 18.90
CA VAL A 595 -1.92 -11.30 18.66
C VAL A 595 -2.31 -11.10 17.19
N ASN A 596 -3.53 -10.60 16.97
CA ASN A 596 -4.01 -10.16 15.66
C ASN A 596 -4.49 -8.70 15.75
N CYS A 597 -3.76 -7.80 15.08
CA CYS A 597 -4.06 -6.37 15.02
C CYS A 597 -4.24 -5.98 13.55
N PRO A 598 -5.47 -6.08 13.00
CA PRO A 598 -5.73 -5.68 11.62
C PRO A 598 -5.41 -4.20 11.41
N CYS A 599 -4.81 -3.89 10.25
CA CYS A 599 -4.67 -2.50 9.81
C CYS A 599 -6.03 -1.92 9.40
N ALA A 600 -6.19 -0.60 9.45
CA ALA A 600 -7.33 0.10 8.85
C ALA A 600 -7.33 0.01 7.31
N TYR A 601 -6.13 -0.12 6.71
CA TYR A 601 -5.94 -0.20 5.26
C TYR A 601 -5.11 -1.43 4.92
N LEU A 602 -5.51 -2.20 3.88
CA LEU A 602 -4.72 -3.34 3.38
C LEU A 602 -3.51 -2.93 2.54
N ALA A 603 -3.51 -1.69 2.03
CA ALA A 603 -2.47 -1.12 1.20
C ALA A 603 -1.96 0.17 1.87
N ILE A 604 -0.65 0.25 2.10
CA ILE A 604 0.01 1.39 2.73
C ILE A 604 1.06 1.92 1.74
N PRO A 605 1.02 3.20 1.31
CA PRO A 605 2.00 3.75 0.39
C PRO A 605 3.43 3.65 0.94
N TYR A 606 4.43 3.43 0.10
CA TYR A 606 5.82 3.42 0.56
C TYR A 606 6.25 4.80 1.06
N ASP A 607 5.73 5.89 0.48
CA ASP A 607 5.99 7.26 0.94
C ASP A 607 5.67 7.49 2.43
N ASN A 608 4.65 6.81 2.96
CA ASN A 608 4.26 6.90 4.36
C ASN A 608 5.32 6.38 5.35
N PHE A 609 6.30 5.58 4.93
CA PHE A 609 7.24 4.93 5.85
C PHE A 609 8.67 4.74 5.34
N VAL A 610 8.94 4.89 4.04
CA VAL A 610 10.28 4.97 3.47
C VAL A 610 10.71 6.43 3.50
N THR A 611 11.17 6.86 4.68
CA THR A 611 11.40 8.28 5.02
C THR A 611 12.54 8.93 4.24
N GLU A 612 13.42 8.14 3.65
CA GLU A 612 14.40 8.58 2.65
C GLU A 612 14.67 7.43 1.69
N LEU A 613 14.55 7.67 0.37
CA LEU A 613 15.11 6.78 -0.65
C LEU A 613 15.60 7.63 -1.82
N ARG A 614 16.92 7.64 -2.05
CA ARG A 614 17.54 8.39 -3.14
C ARG A 614 18.93 7.86 -3.47
N VAL A 615 19.47 8.30 -4.61
CA VAL A 615 20.91 8.20 -4.86
C VAL A 615 21.64 9.11 -3.87
N GLY A 616 22.65 8.54 -3.20
CA GLY A 616 23.52 9.29 -2.28
C GLY A 616 24.63 10.02 -3.01
N VAL A 617 25.24 9.34 -3.99
CA VAL A 617 26.33 9.86 -4.84
C VAL A 617 26.15 9.32 -6.26
N PHE A 618 26.23 10.21 -7.25
CA PHE A 618 26.36 9.87 -8.67
C PHE A 618 27.83 9.83 -9.08
N HIS A 619 28.15 9.06 -10.12
CA HIS A 619 29.51 8.97 -10.66
C HIS A 619 30.02 10.35 -11.12
N GLN A 620 31.26 10.67 -10.78
CA GLN A 620 31.87 12.00 -10.95
C GLN A 620 31.82 12.53 -12.40
N ALA A 621 31.79 11.63 -13.39
CA ALA A 621 31.63 12.00 -14.80
C ALA A 621 30.27 12.64 -15.13
N CYS A 622 29.23 12.40 -14.32
CA CYS A 622 27.91 13.01 -14.49
C CYS A 622 27.78 14.37 -13.78
N SER A 623 28.80 14.82 -13.05
CA SER A 623 28.82 16.18 -12.49
C SER A 623 28.94 17.23 -13.59
N THR A 624 28.19 18.33 -13.45
CA THR A 624 28.05 19.39 -14.45
C THR A 624 29.39 19.83 -15.02
N ASN A 625 29.50 19.82 -16.35
CA ASN A 625 30.68 20.20 -17.12
C ASN A 625 31.99 19.44 -16.82
N VAL A 626 32.03 18.38 -15.99
CA VAL A 626 33.30 17.69 -15.69
C VAL A 626 33.94 17.08 -16.94
N ILE A 627 33.21 16.28 -17.73
CA ILE A 627 33.74 15.72 -18.99
C ILE A 627 34.05 16.82 -20.01
N SER A 628 33.22 17.87 -20.06
CA SER A 628 33.44 19.04 -20.92
C SER A 628 34.75 19.73 -20.58
N ASN A 629 35.02 20.02 -19.31
CA ASN A 629 36.23 20.70 -18.86
C ASN A 629 37.49 19.84 -19.06
N ILE A 630 37.40 18.51 -18.91
CA ILE A 630 38.56 17.63 -19.17
C ILE A 630 38.89 17.59 -20.67
N LEU A 631 37.87 17.48 -21.53
CA LEU A 631 38.05 17.30 -22.97
C LEU A 631 38.15 18.60 -23.78
N LEU A 632 37.55 19.70 -23.32
CA LEU A 632 37.34 20.94 -24.09
C LEU A 632 37.92 22.21 -23.42
N ALA A 633 38.60 22.13 -22.27
CA ALA A 633 39.22 23.30 -21.63
C ALA A 633 40.19 24.02 -22.58
N GLY A 634 39.80 25.22 -23.03
CA GLY A 634 40.47 26.01 -24.06
C GLY A 634 39.62 26.30 -25.31
N LYS A 635 38.59 25.50 -25.57
CA LYS A 635 37.79 25.60 -26.80
C LYS A 635 36.69 26.67 -26.73
N SER A 636 36.14 26.94 -25.54
CA SER A 636 35.05 27.91 -25.31
C SER A 636 35.37 29.30 -25.85
N ASN A 637 36.54 29.83 -25.47
CA ASN A 637 36.94 31.20 -25.78
C ASN A 637 37.23 31.34 -27.28
N PHE A 638 37.87 30.33 -27.89
CA PHE A 638 38.19 30.33 -29.32
C PHE A 638 36.93 30.35 -30.21
N ILE A 639 35.91 29.54 -29.88
CA ILE A 639 34.68 29.49 -30.69
C ILE A 639 33.92 30.82 -30.61
N GLN A 640 33.65 31.34 -29.41
CA GLN A 640 32.83 32.55 -29.25
C GLN A 640 33.49 33.80 -29.85
N GLU A 641 34.82 33.89 -29.84
CA GLU A 641 35.55 35.09 -30.30
C GLU A 641 35.96 35.03 -31.78
N TYR A 642 36.29 33.84 -32.32
CA TYR A 642 36.90 33.72 -33.67
C TYR A 642 36.09 32.94 -34.70
N ALA A 643 35.15 32.07 -34.31
CA ALA A 643 34.36 31.30 -35.29
C ALA A 643 33.55 32.19 -36.27
N PRO A 644 32.91 33.31 -35.85
CA PRO A 644 32.22 34.21 -36.77
C PRO A 644 33.13 34.82 -37.84
N VAL A 645 34.42 35.04 -37.54
CA VAL A 645 35.38 35.63 -38.46
C VAL A 645 35.79 34.63 -39.55
N TYR A 646 36.05 33.37 -39.18
CA TYR A 646 36.41 32.32 -40.14
C TYR A 646 35.24 32.01 -41.10
N TYR A 647 34.03 31.79 -40.56
CA TYR A 647 32.86 31.53 -41.41
C TYR A 647 32.45 32.74 -42.26
N GLY A 648 32.58 33.97 -41.74
CA GLY A 648 32.35 35.20 -42.51
C GLY A 648 33.33 35.41 -43.68
N LEU A 649 34.48 34.74 -43.66
CA LEU A 649 35.46 34.70 -44.75
C LEU A 649 35.33 33.46 -45.66
N GLY A 650 34.34 32.60 -45.43
CA GLY A 650 34.19 31.33 -46.14
C GLY A 650 35.29 30.31 -45.84
N MET A 651 36.09 30.54 -44.79
CA MET A 651 37.17 29.64 -44.39
C MET A 651 36.61 28.54 -43.47
N PRO A 652 37.00 27.27 -43.65
CA PRO A 652 36.77 26.24 -42.65
C PRO A 652 37.40 26.66 -41.31
N LEU A 653 36.74 26.33 -40.19
CA LEU A 653 37.41 26.39 -38.88
C LEU A 653 38.69 25.54 -38.93
N PRO A 654 39.77 25.90 -38.22
CA PRO A 654 41.01 25.10 -38.16
C PRO A 654 40.85 23.70 -37.52
N PHE A 655 39.63 23.30 -37.15
CA PHE A 655 39.24 21.96 -36.71
C PHE A 655 38.47 21.16 -37.78
N SER A 656 38.39 21.65 -39.03
CA SER A 656 37.75 20.92 -40.14
C SER A 656 38.55 19.66 -40.48
N SER A 657 38.05 18.51 -40.03
CA SER A 657 38.54 17.15 -40.31
C SER A 657 40.07 16.99 -40.25
N PHE A 658 40.59 16.47 -39.14
CA PHE A 658 41.99 16.04 -39.10
C PHE A 658 42.25 15.05 -40.25
N SER A 659 43.38 15.22 -40.95
CA SER A 659 43.74 14.50 -42.19
C SER A 659 43.53 12.97 -42.11
N ASN A 660 43.74 12.39 -40.93
CA ASN A 660 43.30 11.03 -40.64
C ASN A 660 41.85 11.02 -40.12
N LYS A 661 40.93 10.41 -40.88
CA LYS A 661 39.53 10.24 -40.46
C LYS A 661 39.38 9.49 -39.13
N ASN A 662 40.32 8.59 -38.81
CA ASN A 662 40.35 7.83 -37.55
C ASN A 662 40.94 8.62 -36.35
N ASP A 663 41.19 9.93 -36.48
CA ASP A 663 41.66 10.74 -35.36
C ASP A 663 40.57 10.92 -34.30
N PHE A 664 40.88 10.61 -33.04
CA PHE A 664 39.95 10.74 -31.93
C PHE A 664 39.45 12.19 -31.73
N ARG A 665 40.21 13.20 -32.16
CA ARG A 665 39.76 14.60 -32.07
C ARG A 665 38.52 14.90 -32.91
N ASN A 666 38.23 14.09 -33.93
CA ASN A 666 37.02 14.19 -34.74
C ASN A 666 35.74 13.84 -33.93
N VAL A 667 35.83 13.10 -32.82
CA VAL A 667 34.66 12.69 -31.99
C VAL A 667 34.53 13.40 -30.65
N ILE A 668 35.49 14.23 -30.20
CA ILE A 668 35.51 14.77 -28.82
C ILE A 668 34.18 15.47 -28.43
N THR A 669 33.67 16.37 -29.27
CA THR A 669 32.41 17.09 -28.98
C THR A 669 31.23 16.13 -28.83
N VAL A 670 31.19 15.10 -29.70
CA VAL A 670 30.15 14.07 -29.67
C VAL A 670 30.30 13.17 -28.44
N PHE A 671 31.52 12.83 -28.03
CA PHE A 671 31.81 12.08 -26.80
C PHE A 671 31.29 12.80 -25.56
N THR A 672 31.64 14.09 -25.40
CA THR A 672 31.14 14.92 -24.30
C THR A 672 29.61 14.97 -24.28
N ARG A 673 28.98 15.20 -25.43
CA ARG A 673 27.51 15.26 -25.55
C ARG A 673 26.84 13.93 -25.20
N VAL A 674 27.33 12.81 -25.72
CA VAL A 674 26.79 11.47 -25.39
C VAL A 674 26.91 11.18 -23.90
N MET A 675 28.04 11.53 -23.26
CA MET A 675 28.20 11.42 -21.81
C MET A 675 27.14 12.26 -21.06
N THR A 676 26.97 13.54 -21.43
CA THR A 676 25.95 14.41 -20.82
C THR A 676 24.54 13.84 -20.99
N GLN A 677 24.14 13.47 -22.22
CA GLN A 677 22.80 12.94 -22.49
C GLN A 677 22.53 11.60 -21.78
N LEU A 678 23.53 10.70 -21.68
CA LEU A 678 23.41 9.46 -20.90
C LEU A 678 23.22 9.73 -19.39
N CYS A 679 23.98 10.68 -18.83
CA CYS A 679 23.84 11.07 -17.43
C CYS A 679 22.48 11.72 -17.14
N THR A 680 22.01 12.66 -17.99
CA THR A 680 20.69 13.29 -17.85
C THR A 680 19.56 12.27 -18.01
N LEU A 681 19.66 11.32 -18.95
CA LEU A 681 18.67 10.25 -19.10
C LEU A 681 18.65 9.31 -17.88
N ALA A 682 19.81 9.00 -17.29
CA ALA A 682 19.90 8.22 -16.06
C ALA A 682 19.24 8.97 -14.88
N GLU A 683 19.53 10.26 -14.70
CA GLU A 683 18.90 11.09 -13.67
C GLU A 683 17.37 11.18 -13.85
N ARG A 684 16.89 11.47 -15.07
CA ARG A 684 15.45 11.46 -15.41
C ARG A 684 14.81 10.10 -15.07
N THR A 685 15.50 9.00 -15.40
CA THR A 685 15.04 7.63 -15.10
C THR A 685 14.96 7.37 -13.60
N ILE A 686 15.97 7.77 -12.82
CA ILE A 686 15.99 7.64 -11.37
C ILE A 686 14.87 8.46 -10.72
N LYS A 687 14.70 9.72 -11.13
CA LYS A 687 13.65 10.62 -10.61
C LYS A 687 12.24 10.08 -10.90
N LYS A 688 11.99 9.62 -12.12
CA LYS A 688 10.72 8.95 -12.51
C LYS A 688 10.51 7.66 -11.71
N GLY A 689 11.55 6.82 -11.60
CA GLY A 689 11.49 5.55 -10.86
C GLY A 689 11.22 5.70 -9.37
N LEU A 690 11.87 6.67 -8.70
CA LEU A 690 11.61 7.00 -7.30
C LEU A 690 10.18 7.48 -7.08
N LEU A 691 9.65 8.37 -7.93
CA LEU A 691 8.25 8.81 -7.84
C LEU A 691 7.28 7.62 -7.95
N THR A 692 7.50 6.70 -8.89
CA THR A 692 6.69 5.48 -9.03
C THR A 692 6.83 4.56 -7.81
N PHE A 693 8.00 4.48 -7.18
CA PHE A 693 8.21 3.72 -5.95
C PHE A 693 7.43 4.31 -4.78
N HIS A 694 7.57 5.62 -4.52
CA HIS A 694 6.87 6.29 -3.41
C HIS A 694 5.34 6.18 -3.54
N ASN A 695 4.80 6.30 -4.76
CA ASN A 695 3.38 6.13 -5.07
C ASN A 695 2.88 4.66 -5.04
N SER A 696 3.78 3.68 -4.93
CA SER A 696 3.41 2.25 -4.84
C SER A 696 3.04 1.84 -3.40
N ASN A 697 2.35 0.71 -3.24
CA ASN A 697 1.84 0.25 -1.95
C ASN A 697 2.53 -1.03 -1.44
N MET A 698 2.72 -1.11 -0.12
CA MET A 698 2.95 -2.36 0.62
C MET A 698 1.61 -2.96 1.05
N PHE A 699 1.41 -4.25 0.78
CA PHE A 699 0.17 -4.95 1.13
C PHE A 699 0.30 -5.69 2.47
N VAL A 700 -0.44 -5.23 3.48
CA VAL A 700 -0.36 -5.72 4.86
C VAL A 700 -1.75 -5.79 5.49
N LYS A 701 -2.19 -7.00 5.90
CA LYS A 701 -3.50 -7.20 6.54
C LYS A 701 -3.53 -6.92 8.05
N GLN A 702 -2.40 -7.11 8.73
CA GLN A 702 -2.26 -6.95 10.17
C GLN A 702 -0.85 -6.47 10.49
N ILE A 703 -0.65 -5.76 11.61
CA ILE A 703 0.69 -5.30 12.01
C ILE A 703 1.65 -6.49 12.09
N ILE A 704 2.69 -6.41 11.26
CA ILE A 704 3.84 -7.30 11.25
C ILE A 704 4.89 -6.81 12.26
N SER A 705 5.70 -7.72 12.80
CA SER A 705 6.73 -7.33 13.77
C SER A 705 7.78 -6.39 13.14
N ARG A 706 8.44 -5.56 13.96
CA ARG A 706 9.53 -4.66 13.52
C ARG A 706 10.62 -5.37 12.71
N GLN A 707 10.95 -6.62 13.07
CA GLN A 707 11.91 -7.45 12.32
C GLN A 707 11.35 -7.91 10.96
N GLN A 708 10.08 -8.30 10.89
CA GLN A 708 9.44 -8.70 9.64
C GLN A 708 9.27 -7.49 8.71
N PHE A 709 8.88 -6.32 9.25
CA PHE A 709 8.84 -5.05 8.51
C PHE A 709 10.19 -4.71 7.89
N ALA A 710 11.27 -4.75 8.67
CA ALA A 710 12.62 -4.50 8.15
C ALA A 710 13.01 -5.50 7.05
N ASN A 711 12.74 -6.80 7.26
CA ASN A 711 13.05 -7.85 6.28
C ASN A 711 12.28 -7.68 4.97
N GLU A 712 10.97 -7.41 5.00
CA GLU A 712 10.20 -7.24 3.76
C GLU A 712 10.51 -5.91 3.07
N THR A 713 10.65 -4.81 3.82
CA THR A 713 10.97 -3.49 3.25
C THR A 713 12.36 -3.49 2.60
N ASN A 714 13.36 -4.11 3.23
CA ASN A 714 14.70 -4.24 2.64
C ASN A 714 14.69 -5.07 1.34
N LYS A 715 13.91 -6.16 1.26
CA LYS A 715 13.74 -6.92 -0.01
C LYS A 715 13.08 -6.07 -1.11
N ILE A 716 12.12 -5.23 -0.74
CA ILE A 716 11.38 -4.38 -1.67
C ILE A 716 12.29 -3.27 -2.22
N ILE A 717 13.05 -2.61 -1.34
CA ILE A 717 14.04 -1.59 -1.72
C ILE A 717 15.16 -2.21 -2.58
N HIS A 718 15.70 -3.38 -2.20
CA HIS A 718 16.72 -4.09 -2.99
C HIS A 718 16.20 -4.45 -4.38
N ARG A 719 14.99 -5.01 -4.48
CA ARG A 719 14.36 -5.33 -5.78
C ARG A 719 14.15 -4.08 -6.65
N PHE A 720 13.83 -2.94 -6.06
CA PHE A 720 13.74 -1.68 -6.79
C PHE A 720 15.12 -1.23 -7.31
N GLN A 721 16.15 -1.29 -6.45
CA GLN A 721 17.54 -0.96 -6.78
C GLN A 721 18.13 -1.87 -7.86
N GLU A 722 17.74 -3.15 -7.91
CA GLU A 722 18.12 -4.10 -8.98
C GLU A 722 17.31 -3.91 -10.27
N LYS A 723 15.99 -3.68 -10.17
CA LYS A 723 15.12 -3.61 -11.35
C LYS A 723 15.32 -2.31 -12.14
N LEU A 724 15.50 -1.18 -11.46
CA LEU A 724 15.56 0.12 -12.11
C LEU A 724 16.73 0.25 -13.12
N PRO A 725 17.99 -0.15 -12.81
CA PRO A 725 19.08 -0.16 -13.79
C PRO A 725 18.89 -1.20 -14.89
N MET A 726 18.35 -2.38 -14.56
CA MET A 726 18.05 -3.43 -15.54
C MET A 726 17.05 -2.98 -16.62
N GLU A 727 16.00 -2.24 -16.26
CA GLU A 727 15.03 -1.70 -17.23
C GLU A 727 15.64 -0.60 -18.10
N PHE A 728 16.51 0.25 -17.54
CA PHE A 728 17.30 1.22 -18.31
C PHE A 728 18.22 0.51 -19.31
N ALA A 729 19.00 -0.47 -18.86
CA ALA A 729 19.91 -1.27 -19.67
C ALA A 729 19.17 -2.00 -20.81
N ARG A 730 18.01 -2.61 -20.52
CA ARG A 730 17.14 -3.25 -21.52
C ARG A 730 16.75 -2.27 -22.63
N THR A 731 16.42 -1.04 -22.26
CA THR A 731 15.91 -0.03 -23.19
C THR A 731 17.03 0.68 -23.98
N LEU A 732 18.19 0.92 -23.36
CA LEU A 732 19.40 1.38 -24.06
C LEU A 732 19.87 0.37 -25.12
N ASN A 733 19.76 -0.93 -24.83
CA ASN A 733 20.09 -1.98 -25.81
C ASN A 733 19.07 -2.11 -26.94
N LEU A 734 17.80 -1.75 -26.74
CA LEU A 734 16.82 -1.66 -27.81
C LEU A 734 17.22 -0.58 -28.84
N ILE A 735 17.60 0.62 -28.38
CA ILE A 735 18.11 1.70 -29.26
C ILE A 735 19.31 1.22 -30.09
N ARG A 736 20.32 0.63 -29.43
CA ARG A 736 21.54 0.13 -30.10
C ARG A 736 21.23 -0.95 -31.14
N THR A 737 20.22 -1.78 -30.88
CA THR A 737 19.75 -2.83 -31.81
C THR A 737 18.98 -2.23 -32.99
N ILE A 738 18.12 -1.23 -32.78
CA ILE A 738 17.41 -0.52 -33.85
C ILE A 738 18.41 0.18 -34.78
N LEU A 739 19.40 0.89 -34.22
CA LEU A 739 20.47 1.55 -34.98
C LEU A 739 21.23 0.54 -35.84
N GLN A 740 21.83 -0.50 -35.24
CA GLN A 740 22.60 -1.50 -35.99
C GLN A 740 21.73 -2.24 -37.03
N GLY A 741 20.56 -2.73 -36.63
CA GLY A 741 19.71 -3.57 -37.46
C GLY A 741 19.14 -2.88 -38.71
N ASN A 742 18.92 -1.57 -38.64
CA ASN A 742 18.47 -0.76 -39.77
C ASN A 742 19.61 -0.05 -40.52
N ALA A 743 20.87 -0.35 -40.19
CA ALA A 743 22.06 0.18 -40.86
C ALA A 743 22.13 1.73 -40.95
N LEU A 744 21.68 2.42 -39.90
CA LEU A 744 21.45 3.88 -39.93
C LEU A 744 22.77 4.67 -39.98
N PHE A 745 22.99 5.37 -41.09
CA PHE A 745 24.22 6.13 -41.35
C PHE A 745 24.39 7.34 -40.42
N SER A 746 25.60 7.52 -39.86
CA SER A 746 25.96 8.67 -39.01
C SER A 746 26.88 9.65 -39.73
N ARG A 747 26.79 10.95 -39.38
CA ARG A 747 27.63 12.05 -39.87
C ARG A 747 29.12 11.69 -39.92
N ILE A 748 29.63 11.11 -38.84
CA ILE A 748 31.00 10.61 -38.78
C ILE A 748 30.98 9.21 -39.41
N PRO A 749 31.68 8.97 -40.53
CA PRO A 749 31.53 7.75 -41.35
C PRO A 749 32.35 6.58 -40.78
N PHE A 750 32.00 6.21 -39.55
CA PHE A 750 32.57 5.13 -38.75
C PHE A 750 31.71 3.86 -38.78
N ASN A 751 30.44 3.96 -39.19
CA ASN A 751 29.54 2.82 -39.35
C ASN A 751 29.35 2.42 -40.83
N TRP A 752 29.06 3.38 -41.71
CA TRP A 752 29.04 3.23 -43.16
C TRP A 752 29.86 4.35 -43.82
N ARG A 753 30.18 4.16 -45.09
CA ARG A 753 30.80 5.15 -45.99
C ARG A 753 29.98 5.23 -47.26
N ILE A 754 29.84 6.42 -47.81
CA ILE A 754 29.30 6.63 -49.15
C ILE A 754 30.46 6.65 -50.14
N ILE A 755 30.29 5.95 -51.25
CA ILE A 755 31.26 5.80 -52.34
C ILE A 755 30.55 6.18 -53.65
N ILE A 756 31.23 6.94 -54.51
CA ILE A 756 30.77 7.28 -55.85
C ILE A 756 31.24 6.18 -56.81
N ASN A 757 30.36 5.65 -57.68
CA ASN A 757 30.84 4.80 -58.77
C ASN A 757 31.49 5.65 -59.87
N GLU A 758 32.82 5.55 -60.01
CA GLU A 758 33.62 6.32 -60.95
C GLU A 758 33.23 6.09 -62.42
N GLU A 759 32.66 4.93 -62.76
CA GLU A 759 32.24 4.58 -64.13
C GLU A 759 31.15 5.50 -64.72
N ASN A 760 30.39 6.22 -63.88
CA ASN A 760 29.25 7.05 -64.30
C ASN A 760 29.39 8.53 -63.90
N GLN A 761 30.62 9.06 -63.76
CA GLN A 761 30.81 10.48 -63.48
C GLN A 761 30.32 11.37 -64.64
N GLY A 762 29.21 12.06 -64.45
CA GLY A 762 28.74 13.15 -65.32
C GLY A 762 27.22 13.20 -65.51
N VAL A 763 26.57 12.04 -65.63
CA VAL A 763 25.10 11.89 -65.70
C VAL A 763 24.72 10.57 -65.03
N ASN A 764 23.73 10.59 -64.14
CA ASN A 764 23.26 9.43 -63.36
C ASN A 764 24.35 8.77 -62.47
N THR A 765 25.24 9.59 -61.88
CA THR A 765 26.21 9.16 -60.87
C THR A 765 25.51 8.46 -59.70
N THR A 766 25.75 7.15 -59.51
CA THR A 766 25.17 6.39 -58.40
C THR A 766 26.07 6.42 -57.16
N PHE A 767 25.48 6.81 -56.03
CA PHE A 767 26.08 6.63 -54.71
C PHE A 767 25.81 5.21 -54.19
N ARG A 768 26.83 4.57 -53.63
CA ARG A 768 26.71 3.30 -52.92
C ARG A 768 27.16 3.46 -51.47
N THR A 769 26.43 2.88 -50.53
CA THR A 769 26.88 2.74 -49.14
C THR A 769 27.59 1.41 -48.94
N GLU A 770 28.70 1.42 -48.19
CA GLU A 770 29.39 0.22 -47.73
C GLU A 770 29.70 0.31 -46.23
N PRO A 771 29.58 -0.79 -45.46
CA PRO A 771 29.86 -0.78 -44.03
C PRO A 771 31.35 -0.59 -43.76
N VAL A 772 31.69 0.05 -42.65
CA VAL A 772 33.07 0.18 -42.21
C VAL A 772 33.58 -1.16 -41.68
N PHE A 773 34.78 -1.52 -42.13
CA PHE A 773 35.55 -2.65 -41.65
C PHE A 773 36.56 -2.17 -40.61
N TYR A 774 36.60 -2.86 -39.48
CA TYR A 774 37.57 -2.63 -38.40
C TYR A 774 38.40 -3.89 -38.16
N LEU A 775 39.69 -3.68 -37.91
CA LEU A 775 40.58 -4.70 -37.35
C LEU A 775 40.37 -4.68 -35.82
N ASN A 776 39.66 -5.67 -35.29
CA ASN A 776 39.39 -5.77 -33.86
C ASN A 776 40.69 -6.11 -33.13
N SER A 777 41.31 -5.11 -32.51
CA SER A 777 42.61 -5.21 -31.84
C SER A 777 42.63 -6.14 -30.63
N GLU A 778 41.48 -6.49 -30.05
CA GLU A 778 41.39 -7.36 -28.87
C GLU A 778 41.28 -8.85 -29.25
N GLN A 779 40.82 -9.16 -30.46
CA GLN A 779 40.67 -10.53 -30.96
C GLN A 779 41.56 -10.86 -32.16
N ASN A 780 42.21 -9.84 -32.74
CA ASN A 780 42.98 -9.93 -33.99
C ASN A 780 42.15 -10.46 -35.18
N THR A 781 40.87 -10.09 -35.22
CA THR A 781 39.87 -10.51 -36.22
C THR A 781 39.34 -9.32 -37.01
N ASN A 782 38.96 -9.54 -38.28
CA ASN A 782 38.22 -8.56 -39.05
C ASN A 782 36.76 -8.56 -38.57
N CYS A 783 36.17 -7.39 -38.32
CA CYS A 783 34.75 -7.25 -38.04
C CYS A 783 34.15 -6.05 -38.79
N THR A 784 32.83 -6.03 -38.97
CA THR A 784 32.13 -5.01 -39.76
C THR A 784 30.97 -4.40 -38.98
N CYS A 785 30.70 -3.12 -39.21
CA CYS A 785 29.59 -2.43 -38.53
C CYS A 785 28.20 -2.90 -38.95
N ALA A 786 28.06 -3.55 -40.11
CA ALA A 786 26.83 -4.25 -40.47
C ALA A 786 26.61 -5.50 -39.60
N THR A 787 27.66 -6.30 -39.39
CA THR A 787 27.56 -7.58 -38.68
C THR A 787 27.64 -7.47 -37.16
N GLN A 788 28.32 -6.45 -36.62
CA GLN A 788 28.62 -6.36 -35.19
C GLN A 788 28.72 -4.90 -34.70
N ARG A 789 27.77 -4.43 -33.88
CA ARG A 789 27.81 -3.09 -33.25
C ARG A 789 29.01 -2.85 -32.33
N THR A 790 29.57 -3.91 -31.73
CA THR A 790 30.73 -3.82 -30.83
C THR A 790 32.08 -3.78 -31.55
N CYS A 791 32.09 -3.51 -32.86
CA CYS A 791 33.33 -3.29 -33.60
C CYS A 791 33.99 -1.98 -33.16
N THR A 792 35.25 -2.06 -32.75
CA THR A 792 36.04 -0.91 -32.29
C THR A 792 37.50 -1.00 -32.71
N ILE A 793 38.13 0.16 -32.85
CA ILE A 793 39.59 0.34 -32.80
C ILE A 793 39.98 1.22 -31.60
N PRO A 794 41.24 1.20 -31.13
CA PRO A 794 41.71 2.12 -30.10
C PRO A 794 41.54 3.59 -30.54
N GLY A 795 41.19 4.48 -29.61
CA GLY A 795 41.22 5.91 -29.85
C GLY A 795 42.66 6.39 -30.01
N ILE A 796 42.98 7.03 -31.15
CA ILE A 796 44.33 7.51 -31.46
C ILE A 796 44.25 8.96 -31.96
N MET A 797 45.15 9.82 -31.50
CA MET A 797 45.35 11.16 -32.07
C MET A 797 46.64 11.21 -32.87
N TYR A 798 46.62 11.83 -34.06
CA TYR A 798 47.72 11.83 -35.02
C TYR A 798 48.33 13.22 -35.19
N ASN A 799 49.65 13.32 -35.17
CA ASN A 799 50.38 14.57 -35.34
C ASN A 799 51.54 14.36 -36.32
N GLY A 800 51.28 14.64 -37.60
CA GLY A 800 52.18 14.30 -38.69
C GLY A 800 52.43 12.79 -38.74
N SER A 801 53.67 12.39 -38.47
CA SER A 801 54.11 10.99 -38.36
C SER A 801 54.00 10.39 -36.96
N SER A 802 53.69 11.19 -35.93
CA SER A 802 53.53 10.72 -34.55
C SER A 802 52.07 10.39 -34.22
N SER A 803 51.84 9.50 -33.25
CA SER A 803 50.50 9.11 -32.82
C SER A 803 50.45 8.79 -31.32
N LEU A 804 49.43 9.30 -30.64
CA LEU A 804 49.14 9.02 -29.23
C LEU A 804 47.92 8.08 -29.12
N PRO A 805 48.09 6.81 -28.72
CA PRO A 805 46.98 5.95 -28.34
C PRO A 805 46.43 6.39 -26.96
N LEU A 806 45.14 6.73 -26.91
CA LEU A 806 44.46 7.18 -25.71
C LEU A 806 44.00 6.00 -24.85
N ARG A 807 44.43 5.97 -23.59
CA ARG A 807 44.12 4.87 -22.66
C ARG A 807 42.61 4.79 -22.40
N GLY A 808 42.04 3.61 -22.59
CA GLY A 808 40.60 3.34 -22.35
C GLY A 808 39.67 3.79 -23.46
N PHE A 809 40.06 4.78 -24.27
CA PHE A 809 39.24 5.27 -25.37
C PHE A 809 39.23 4.33 -26.57
N LYS A 810 38.06 4.20 -27.19
CA LYS A 810 37.82 3.45 -28.42
C LYS A 810 37.07 4.33 -29.42
N LEU A 811 37.28 4.08 -30.71
CA LEU A 811 36.35 4.49 -31.77
C LEU A 811 35.52 3.26 -32.13
N GLY A 812 34.20 3.39 -32.06
CA GLY A 812 33.25 2.36 -32.48
C GLY A 812 32.40 2.83 -33.65
N CYS A 813 31.64 1.91 -34.24
CA CYS A 813 30.76 2.18 -35.39
C CYS A 813 29.90 3.44 -35.21
N TYR A 814 29.23 3.52 -34.07
CA TYR A 814 28.34 4.62 -33.70
C TYR A 814 28.99 5.53 -32.66
N SER A 815 28.55 6.79 -32.57
CA SER A 815 29.02 7.72 -31.53
C SER A 815 28.62 7.25 -30.12
N LEU A 816 27.44 6.64 -29.98
CA LEU A 816 27.01 6.00 -28.74
C LEU A 816 27.91 4.82 -28.37
N GLU A 817 28.27 3.94 -29.33
CA GLU A 817 29.17 2.81 -29.08
C GLU A 817 30.62 3.25 -28.82
N THR A 818 31.08 4.34 -29.46
CA THR A 818 32.36 5.02 -29.18
C THR A 818 32.47 5.42 -27.71
N VAL A 819 31.39 5.93 -27.10
CA VAL A 819 31.35 6.24 -25.67
C VAL A 819 31.18 4.98 -24.82
N LEU A 820 30.14 4.19 -25.08
CA LEU A 820 29.77 3.02 -24.26
C LEU A 820 30.89 1.97 -24.16
N LEU A 821 31.67 1.76 -25.23
CA LEU A 821 32.76 0.78 -25.27
C LEU A 821 34.12 1.34 -24.80
N SER A 822 34.21 2.65 -24.55
CA SER A 822 35.37 3.28 -23.91
C SER A 822 35.32 3.12 -22.38
N SER A 823 36.48 3.12 -21.71
CA SER A 823 36.61 3.31 -20.27
C SER A 823 37.16 4.70 -19.93
N LEU A 824 36.76 5.26 -18.80
CA LEU A 824 37.20 6.58 -18.34
C LEU A 824 38.60 6.57 -17.69
N SER A 825 39.36 5.47 -17.85
CA SER A 825 40.66 5.22 -17.21
C SER A 825 41.72 6.31 -17.43
N CYS A 826 41.66 7.05 -18.53
CA CYS A 826 42.52 8.21 -18.77
C CYS A 826 42.22 9.37 -17.80
N PHE A 827 40.95 9.62 -17.47
CA PHE A 827 40.52 10.75 -16.62
C PHE A 827 40.86 10.58 -15.14
N TYR A 828 41.24 9.37 -14.71
CA TYR A 828 41.82 9.09 -13.40
C TYR A 828 43.35 9.27 -13.37
N SER A 829 44.00 9.49 -14.52
CA SER A 829 45.45 9.51 -14.69
C SER A 829 45.91 10.89 -15.18
N ARG A 830 46.36 11.76 -14.27
CA ARG A 830 46.80 13.13 -14.58
C ARG A 830 47.68 13.25 -15.83
N THR A 831 48.70 12.39 -15.95
CA THR A 831 49.58 12.30 -17.13
C THR A 831 48.83 12.09 -18.44
N CYS A 832 47.81 11.23 -18.47
CA CYS A 832 47.01 10.95 -19.67
C CYS A 832 46.16 12.17 -20.08
N ILE A 833 45.71 12.98 -19.10
CA ILE A 833 45.02 14.25 -19.38
C ILE A 833 45.99 15.29 -19.93
N ASP A 834 47.20 15.40 -19.36
CA ASP A 834 48.22 16.33 -19.84
C ASP A 834 48.72 15.95 -21.26
N ASP A 835 48.99 14.66 -21.51
CA ASP A 835 49.32 14.10 -22.83
C ASP A 835 48.20 14.39 -23.85
N TYR A 836 46.93 14.16 -23.47
CA TYR A 836 45.76 14.45 -24.29
C TYR A 836 45.66 15.95 -24.64
N ARG A 837 45.81 16.83 -23.65
CA ARG A 837 45.74 18.29 -23.85
C ARG A 837 46.86 18.76 -24.78
N TYR A 838 48.08 18.26 -24.60
CA TYR A 838 49.20 18.59 -25.49
C TYR A 838 48.88 18.26 -26.95
N TYR A 839 48.49 17.02 -27.27
CA TYR A 839 48.13 16.64 -28.64
C TYR A 839 46.85 17.32 -29.17
N THR A 840 45.97 17.82 -28.29
CA THR A 840 44.76 18.55 -28.70
C THR A 840 45.06 20.00 -29.12
N PHE A 841 45.93 20.70 -28.38
CA PHE A 841 46.17 22.13 -28.57
C PHE A 841 47.48 22.49 -29.30
N MET A 842 48.33 21.51 -29.66
CA MET A 842 49.65 21.75 -30.27
C MET A 842 49.65 22.64 -31.53
N TYR A 843 48.55 22.68 -32.30
CA TYR A 843 48.43 23.52 -33.51
C TYR A 843 48.06 24.99 -33.23
N LEU A 844 47.85 25.38 -31.97
CA LEU A 844 47.42 26.73 -31.56
C LEU A 844 48.49 27.46 -30.73
N ALA A 845 49.76 27.26 -31.09
CA ALA A 845 50.93 27.61 -30.27
C ALA A 845 51.13 29.11 -29.96
N ASP A 846 50.47 30.03 -30.66
CA ASP A 846 50.59 31.48 -30.43
C ASP A 846 49.64 32.04 -29.34
N LEU A 847 48.84 31.21 -28.66
CA LEU A 847 47.77 31.66 -27.75
C LEU A 847 47.96 31.36 -26.25
N ASP A 848 49.22 31.34 -25.76
CA ASP A 848 49.56 31.30 -24.32
C ASP A 848 48.84 32.40 -23.48
N LEU A 849 48.42 33.50 -24.12
CA LEU A 849 47.69 34.60 -23.48
C LEU A 849 46.26 34.23 -23.04
N ILE A 850 45.58 33.27 -23.69
CA ILE A 850 44.19 32.91 -23.37
C ILE A 850 44.12 31.88 -22.23
N PHE A 851 45.10 30.99 -22.12
CA PHE A 851 45.08 29.84 -21.20
C PHE A 851 45.52 30.14 -19.77
N ASN A 852 45.94 31.37 -19.46
CA ASN A 852 46.34 31.75 -18.10
C ASN A 852 45.16 31.90 -17.10
N GLY A 853 43.91 31.77 -17.58
CA GLY A 853 42.72 31.62 -16.72
C GLY A 853 42.40 30.14 -16.42
N THR A 854 42.27 29.80 -15.13
CA THR A 854 41.83 28.47 -14.61
C THR A 854 42.73 27.26 -14.96
N ASN A 855 43.92 27.23 -14.36
CA ASN A 855 44.86 26.09 -14.40
C ASN A 855 44.44 24.85 -13.57
N GLU A 856 43.17 24.72 -13.18
CA GLU A 856 42.63 23.50 -12.56
C GLU A 856 42.24 22.49 -13.66
N VAL A 857 43.19 21.63 -14.06
CA VAL A 857 42.82 20.44 -14.85
C VAL A 857 42.10 19.46 -13.91
N ILE A 858 40.82 19.28 -14.16
CA ILE A 858 39.95 18.39 -13.39
C ILE A 858 40.40 16.94 -13.63
N GLN A 859 40.48 16.15 -12.57
CA GLN A 859 40.83 14.74 -12.59
C GLN A 859 39.79 13.98 -11.76
N LEU A 860 39.32 12.83 -12.25
CA LEU A 860 38.41 11.98 -11.49
C LEU A 860 39.17 11.31 -10.35
N ASN A 861 38.59 11.28 -9.15
CA ASN A 861 39.19 10.63 -7.99
C ASN A 861 38.74 9.17 -7.92
N SER A 862 39.69 8.23 -8.01
CA SER A 862 39.41 6.79 -7.93
C SER A 862 38.98 6.32 -6.54
N SER A 863 39.18 7.11 -5.48
CA SER A 863 38.71 6.77 -4.13
C SER A 863 37.23 7.09 -3.88
N LEU A 864 36.53 7.69 -4.87
CA LEU A 864 35.12 8.07 -4.76
C LEU A 864 34.19 7.22 -5.63
N THR A 865 34.72 6.23 -6.34
CA THR A 865 33.93 5.37 -7.24
C THR A 865 33.91 3.91 -6.78
N ARG A 866 32.76 3.24 -6.94
CA ARG A 866 32.63 1.78 -6.74
C ARG A 866 33.02 0.97 -7.98
N PHE A 867 33.09 1.61 -9.14
CA PHE A 867 33.41 0.98 -10.41
C PHE A 867 34.92 0.74 -10.54
N ASN A 868 35.32 -0.23 -11.34
CA ASN A 868 36.73 -0.38 -11.71
C ASN A 868 37.13 0.79 -12.62
N ILE A 869 38.33 1.34 -12.43
CA ILE A 869 38.90 2.41 -13.30
C ILE A 869 38.91 1.97 -14.78
N ASN A 870 39.00 0.66 -15.03
CA ASN A 870 38.99 0.06 -16.37
C ASN A 870 37.59 -0.34 -16.87
N ASP A 871 36.52 -0.22 -16.07
CA ASP A 871 35.16 -0.51 -16.51
C ASP A 871 34.75 0.45 -17.65
N THR A 872 33.96 -0.07 -18.59
CA THR A 872 33.45 0.72 -19.70
C THR A 872 32.29 1.61 -19.26
N VAL A 873 32.02 2.67 -20.03
CA VAL A 873 30.83 3.52 -19.79
C VAL A 873 29.54 2.70 -19.93
N GLU A 874 29.52 1.62 -20.71
CA GLU A 874 28.41 0.65 -20.74
C GLU A 874 28.13 0.03 -19.36
N THR A 875 29.17 -0.43 -18.64
CA THR A 875 29.00 -0.95 -17.27
C THR A 875 28.45 0.12 -16.33
N MET A 876 28.96 1.35 -16.41
CA MET A 876 28.47 2.46 -15.59
C MET A 876 27.02 2.84 -15.92
N ALA A 877 26.67 2.87 -17.21
CA ALA A 877 25.35 3.25 -17.70
C ALA A 877 24.30 2.17 -17.40
N HIS A 878 24.63 0.88 -17.54
CA HIS A 878 23.76 -0.22 -17.11
C HIS A 878 23.47 -0.17 -15.60
N GLU A 879 24.36 0.43 -14.82
CA GLU A 879 24.24 0.70 -13.37
C GLU A 879 23.75 2.14 -13.07
N LEU A 880 23.17 2.84 -14.05
CA LEU A 880 22.61 4.20 -13.98
C LEU A 880 23.58 5.27 -13.43
N PHE A 881 24.89 5.05 -13.53
CA PHE A 881 25.95 5.90 -12.95
C PHE A 881 25.83 6.09 -11.42
N ILE A 882 25.18 5.15 -10.72
CA ILE A 882 24.93 5.25 -9.27
C ILE A 882 26.14 4.73 -8.51
N GLU A 883 26.78 5.55 -7.68
CA GLU A 883 27.89 5.12 -6.81
C GLU A 883 27.36 4.54 -5.49
N SER A 884 26.28 5.12 -4.96
CA SER A 884 25.65 4.67 -3.71
C SER A 884 24.17 5.06 -3.62
N TRP A 885 23.40 4.24 -2.92
CA TRP A 885 22.03 4.53 -2.50
C TRP A 885 22.01 4.95 -1.03
N ILE A 886 21.09 5.85 -0.67
CA ILE A 886 20.68 6.15 0.70
C ILE A 886 19.23 5.71 0.86
N SER A 887 18.97 4.90 1.89
CA SER A 887 17.64 4.40 2.22
C SER A 887 17.41 4.38 3.73
N ASN A 888 16.33 4.99 4.19
CA ASN A 888 15.90 5.02 5.59
C ASN A 888 14.40 4.70 5.69
N VAL A 889 14.00 4.00 6.76
CA VAL A 889 12.65 3.48 6.94
C VAL A 889 12.20 3.63 8.40
N SER A 890 10.97 4.08 8.62
CA SER A 890 10.38 4.22 9.95
C SER A 890 9.26 3.20 10.17
N TYR A 891 9.49 2.28 11.10
CA TYR A 891 8.46 1.38 11.60
C TYR A 891 7.35 2.15 12.34
N GLU A 892 7.69 3.29 12.94
CA GLU A 892 6.75 4.18 13.62
C GLU A 892 5.75 4.80 12.65
N ALA A 893 6.24 5.33 11.52
CA ALA A 893 5.39 5.90 10.48
C ALA A 893 4.55 4.82 9.77
N PHE A 894 5.12 3.63 9.56
CA PHE A 894 4.39 2.43 9.09
C PHE A 894 3.25 2.03 10.03
N PHE A 895 3.52 1.91 11.34
CA PHE A 895 2.50 1.55 12.34
C PHE A 895 1.38 2.58 12.40
N ASN A 896 1.74 3.86 12.43
CA ASN A 896 0.78 4.97 12.45
C ASN A 896 -0.09 5.00 11.18
N SER A 897 0.46 4.59 10.03
CA SER A 897 -0.28 4.46 8.76
C SER A 897 -1.14 3.21 8.68
N CYS A 898 -0.70 2.10 9.28
CA CYS A 898 -1.53 0.91 9.48
C CYS A 898 -2.72 1.17 10.42
N ALA A 899 -2.60 2.11 11.36
CA ALA A 899 -3.68 2.64 12.19
C ALA A 899 -4.62 1.56 12.79
N PRO A 900 -4.11 0.65 13.64
CA PRO A 900 -4.88 -0.48 14.15
C PRO A 900 -6.08 -0.04 15.01
N SER A 901 -7.30 -0.17 14.50
CA SER A 901 -8.52 0.14 15.29
C SER A 901 -8.62 -0.67 16.59
N SER A 902 -8.14 -1.92 16.58
CA SER A 902 -8.13 -2.79 17.74
C SER A 902 -7.17 -3.97 17.58
N CYS A 903 -6.33 -4.24 18.57
CA CYS A 903 -5.68 -5.54 18.69
C CYS A 903 -6.63 -6.55 19.34
N THR A 904 -6.59 -7.80 18.88
CA THR A 904 -7.28 -8.94 19.50
C THR A 904 -6.27 -9.98 19.93
N TYR A 905 -6.42 -10.53 21.13
CA TYR A 905 -5.54 -11.59 21.64
C TYR A 905 -6.28 -12.60 22.50
N LYS A 906 -5.88 -13.87 22.42
CA LYS A 906 -6.49 -14.95 23.21
C LYS A 906 -5.86 -15.00 24.61
N ASN A 907 -6.55 -14.45 25.59
CA ASN A 907 -6.14 -14.58 26.99
C ASN A 907 -6.76 -15.84 27.60
N TYR A 908 -5.92 -16.83 27.92
CA TYR A 908 -6.32 -18.00 28.69
C TYR A 908 -6.47 -17.64 30.16
N TYR A 909 -7.55 -18.10 30.80
CA TYR A 909 -7.77 -17.95 32.23
C TYR A 909 -8.53 -19.15 32.81
N ARG A 910 -8.43 -19.28 34.13
CA ARG A 910 -9.16 -20.23 34.96
C ARG A 910 -10.11 -19.43 35.85
N PHE A 911 -11.21 -20.04 36.30
CA PHE A 911 -12.18 -19.36 37.16
C PHE A 911 -11.51 -18.80 38.43
N ASP A 912 -11.88 -17.58 38.82
CA ASP A 912 -11.50 -17.05 40.14
C ASP A 912 -12.17 -17.85 41.28
N ILE A 913 -11.60 -17.77 42.48
CA ILE A 913 -12.16 -18.42 43.67
C ILE A 913 -13.58 -17.96 43.99
N LEU A 914 -13.95 -16.71 43.69
CA LEU A 914 -15.32 -16.21 43.84
C LEU A 914 -16.28 -16.82 42.80
N GLU A 915 -15.83 -17.02 41.57
CA GLU A 915 -16.62 -17.68 40.52
C GLU A 915 -16.80 -19.16 40.81
N LEU A 916 -15.74 -19.86 41.25
CA LEU A 916 -15.80 -21.24 41.73
C LEU A 916 -16.75 -21.39 42.91
N LEU A 917 -16.77 -20.42 43.85
CA LEU A 917 -17.73 -20.40 44.96
C LEU A 917 -19.17 -20.16 44.49
N ALA A 918 -19.40 -19.33 43.47
CA ALA A 918 -20.73 -19.12 42.89
C ALA A 918 -21.25 -20.36 42.14
N VAL A 919 -20.39 -21.04 41.37
CA VAL A 919 -20.69 -22.34 40.72
C VAL A 919 -20.94 -23.42 41.77
N PHE A 920 -20.16 -23.45 42.86
CA PHE A 920 -20.37 -24.36 43.97
C PHE A 920 -21.73 -24.13 44.66
N LEU A 921 -22.04 -22.87 45.03
CA LEU A 921 -23.28 -22.48 45.70
C LEU A 921 -24.53 -22.88 44.89
N SER A 922 -24.53 -22.59 43.59
CA SER A 922 -25.63 -22.94 42.69
C SER A 922 -25.81 -24.47 42.59
N VAL A 923 -24.77 -25.20 42.20
CA VAL A 923 -24.82 -26.66 41.99
C VAL A 923 -25.19 -27.44 43.25
N TYR A 924 -24.63 -27.06 44.41
CA TYR A 924 -24.73 -27.80 45.68
C TYR A 924 -26.17 -28.20 46.03
N THR A 925 -27.15 -27.33 45.76
CA THR A 925 -28.55 -27.55 46.21
C THR A 925 -29.39 -28.37 45.26
N GLY A 926 -29.20 -28.19 43.95
CA GLY A 926 -29.77 -29.08 42.93
C GLY A 926 -29.25 -30.50 43.11
N LEU A 927 -27.92 -30.64 43.11
CA LEU A 927 -27.23 -31.92 43.25
C LEU A 927 -27.61 -32.64 44.55
N SER A 928 -27.64 -31.94 45.70
CA SER A 928 -28.08 -32.53 46.97
C SER A 928 -29.55 -32.97 46.94
N THR A 929 -30.43 -32.23 46.26
CA THR A 929 -31.86 -32.56 46.17
C THR A 929 -32.12 -33.73 45.23
N VAL A 930 -31.47 -33.75 44.07
CA VAL A 930 -31.61 -34.80 43.04
C VAL A 930 -31.04 -36.13 43.52
N ILE A 931 -29.83 -36.15 44.10
CA ILE A 931 -29.23 -37.40 44.62
C ILE A 931 -30.03 -37.93 45.82
N ARG A 932 -30.64 -37.07 46.66
CA ARG A 932 -31.58 -37.51 47.72
C ARG A 932 -32.84 -38.20 47.17
N PHE A 933 -33.28 -37.85 45.97
CA PHE A 933 -34.44 -38.48 45.33
C PHE A 933 -34.05 -39.79 44.63
N ILE A 934 -32.91 -39.81 43.93
CA ILE A 934 -32.48 -40.96 43.11
C ILE A 934 -31.99 -42.15 43.96
N VAL A 935 -31.26 -41.92 45.06
CA VAL A 935 -30.59 -43.01 45.81
C VAL A 935 -31.54 -44.12 46.30
N PRO A 936 -32.73 -43.84 46.87
CA PRO A 936 -33.69 -44.89 47.21
C PRO A 936 -34.11 -45.77 46.01
N TYR A 937 -34.36 -45.17 44.85
CA TYR A 937 -34.69 -45.91 43.62
C TYR A 937 -33.50 -46.71 43.11
N PHE A 938 -32.31 -46.12 43.06
CA PHE A 938 -31.08 -46.77 42.59
C PHE A 938 -30.72 -48.01 43.43
N VAL A 939 -30.82 -47.91 44.76
CA VAL A 939 -30.56 -49.04 45.66
C VAL A 939 -31.69 -50.08 45.60
N SER A 940 -32.94 -49.68 45.37
CA SER A 940 -34.04 -50.61 45.11
C SER A 940 -33.83 -51.38 43.79
N MET A 941 -33.39 -50.70 42.74
CA MET A 941 -33.04 -51.30 41.44
C MET A 941 -31.89 -52.30 41.58
N ILE A 942 -30.79 -51.92 42.24
CA ILE A 942 -29.67 -52.83 42.53
C ILE A 942 -30.12 -54.03 43.35
N ARG A 943 -31.01 -53.85 44.34
CA ARG A 943 -31.55 -54.97 45.13
C ARG A 943 -32.42 -55.91 44.28
N ASN A 944 -33.21 -55.38 43.35
CA ASN A 944 -34.03 -56.18 42.44
C ASN A 944 -33.18 -56.92 41.39
N ILE A 945 -32.12 -56.30 40.88
CA ILE A 945 -31.12 -56.96 40.01
C ILE A 945 -30.41 -58.08 40.78
N ARG A 946 -29.88 -57.81 41.97
CA ARG A 946 -29.21 -58.82 42.82
C ARG A 946 -30.15 -59.97 43.22
N ARG A 947 -31.46 -59.71 43.37
CA ARG A 947 -32.49 -60.75 43.58
C ARG A 947 -32.80 -61.60 42.35
N ARG A 948 -32.47 -61.16 41.13
CA ARG A 948 -32.59 -61.91 39.88
C ARG A 948 -31.28 -62.61 39.44
N ILE A 949 -30.19 -62.38 40.16
CA ILE A 949 -28.86 -62.99 39.93
C ILE A 949 -28.53 -64.03 41.01
N CYS A 950 -29.36 -64.12 42.06
CA CYS A 950 -29.26 -65.13 43.13
C CYS A 950 -30.48 -66.06 43.16
N THR A 951 -31.03 -66.33 41.96
CA THR A 951 -32.11 -67.27 41.62
C THR A 951 -31.72 -67.92 40.31
#